data_AF-A0A949ME25-F1
#
_entry.id   AF-A0A949ME25-F1
#
_cell.length_a   1.000
_cell.length_b   1.000
_cell.length_c   1.000
_cell.angle_alpha   90.00
_cell.angle_beta   90.00
_cell.angle_gamma   90.00
#
_symmetry.space_group_name_H-M   'P 1'
#
loop_
_entity.id
_entity.type
_entity.pdbx_description
1 polymer ?
#
loop_
_entity_poly.entity_id
_entity_poly.type
_entity_poly.pdbx_seq_one_letter_code
_entity_poly.pdbx_strand_id
1 'polypeptide(L)'
;MSYFIKSKTTKIVAGVIGFTMALSLFVGVGAQTSSAQGISLSQLVDLFISLGIISSDKAAQARAAVSGYTTTSKFTLDLKVGSKGSEVMNLQKVLNEDSRTQVASSGAGSPGNETSYFGGLTKAAVMKYQIINGVSATGMVDAATRAVLNAVSSSSSSSSVSTSSTGSSSSSSSVSTSSTGSSSSSSSAVAGKEGLITTKLSATPSDDANVRATTNVPVYGIETTAVGSDMTVNRADLEVAVTVSGSAQNPSNFITGVSAYDGSTLLMSKTLSSSDFYKDSNNLYHIILSGLGFNVPVGTTKVLTFNINTNSISSTDTARVVTIKGYSGNTQNIRAQDTLGLQSYTDMSGSTRTFTFNSSGASTLTVSGNVAATPVSNNTRVSSTDGIQNLVMQGIDFKSTTGDSKITTVKVTVNATTTTGLPTVVKLLDGSTVLGSQTAPTTVGGKASFTGLSVMVPKDTTKTLTIQATFPTTVSGQAASTSISATAADVVYEKPDGSSTNAGPSSVIAGNSQYFYSAVPQWSLISASSVGTAGVVGVASSSVTATITLKSHAKGGSMIKPVAGDLTFVFASTTQANGAYTSANSIAVTPTIQVSPTDSSVGDGGDYTVTLTGVIYSSNASIGTSQALFGAISNIASNVGGIAIANQTWGINTFYTSPVQLTKGTF
;
A
#
# COMPACT_ATOMS: atom_id res chain seq x y z
N MET A 1 60.22 -43.75 -17.58
CA MET A 1 60.15 -42.64 -16.61
C MET A 1 58.69 -42.23 -16.43
N SER A 2 58.23 -41.70 -15.29
CA SER A 2 58.64 -41.86 -13.90
C SER A 2 57.55 -41.26 -13.01
N TYR A 3 57.29 -41.88 -11.84
CA TYR A 3 56.61 -41.35 -10.64
C TYR A 3 55.75 -40.07 -10.74
N PHE A 4 54.49 -40.19 -10.33
CA PHE A 4 53.82 -39.13 -9.56
C PHE A 4 53.31 -39.66 -8.23
N ILE A 5 53.67 -38.96 -7.15
CA ILE A 5 53.39 -39.33 -5.75
C ILE A 5 52.13 -38.60 -5.27
N LYS A 6 51.39 -39.22 -4.35
CA LYS A 6 50.19 -38.65 -3.71
C LYS A 6 50.51 -37.31 -3.02
N SER A 7 49.58 -36.37 -3.14
CA SER A 7 49.35 -35.37 -2.08
C SER A 7 47.86 -35.28 -1.77
N LYS A 8 47.51 -35.27 -0.47
CA LYS A 8 46.15 -35.00 0.04
C LYS A 8 46.15 -33.58 0.60
N THR A 9 45.14 -32.75 0.26
CA THR A 9 44.63 -31.64 1.13
C THR A 9 43.40 -30.95 0.51
N THR A 10 43.35 -30.73 -0.81
CA THR A 10 42.39 -29.80 -1.44
C THR A 10 40.98 -30.37 -1.65
N LYS A 11 40.20 -30.59 -0.58
CA LYS A 11 38.78 -31.02 -0.67
C LYS A 11 37.81 -30.44 0.38
N ILE A 12 38.11 -29.27 0.96
CA ILE A 12 37.25 -28.64 2.01
C ILE A 12 36.61 -27.30 1.57
N VAL A 13 37.19 -26.55 0.62
CA VAL A 13 36.78 -25.16 0.34
C VAL A 13 35.52 -25.02 -0.55
N ALA A 14 35.12 -26.08 -1.29
CA ALA A 14 34.03 -25.99 -2.27
C ALA A 14 32.61 -25.89 -1.66
N GLY A 15 32.43 -26.18 -0.36
CA GLY A 15 31.09 -26.28 0.24
C GLY A 15 30.44 -24.96 0.66
N VAL A 16 31.23 -23.89 0.86
CA VAL A 16 30.74 -22.65 1.53
C VAL A 16 30.18 -21.63 0.55
N ILE A 17 30.70 -21.58 -0.68
CA ILE A 17 30.34 -20.55 -1.68
C ILE A 17 28.96 -20.83 -2.33
N GLY A 18 28.49 -22.08 -2.34
CA GLY A 18 27.17 -22.43 -2.89
C GLY A 18 25.98 -22.04 -2.01
N PHE A 19 26.19 -21.76 -0.71
CA PHE A 19 25.10 -21.60 0.25
C PHE A 19 24.50 -20.17 0.27
N THR A 20 25.25 -19.17 -0.17
CA THR A 20 24.80 -17.75 -0.17
C THR A 20 23.83 -17.41 -1.30
N MET A 21 23.77 -18.23 -2.37
CA MET A 21 22.98 -17.94 -3.57
C MET A 21 21.58 -18.58 -3.56
N ALA A 22 21.27 -19.43 -2.59
CA ALA A 22 19.96 -20.11 -2.48
C ALA A 22 18.92 -19.37 -1.60
N LEU A 23 19.36 -18.40 -0.79
CA LEU A 23 18.51 -17.72 0.19
C LEU A 23 17.73 -16.51 -0.38
N SER A 24 18.00 -16.12 -1.63
CA SER A 24 17.49 -14.88 -2.26
C SER A 24 16.20 -15.04 -3.08
N LEU A 25 15.62 -16.25 -3.15
CA LEU A 25 14.46 -16.55 -4.02
C LEU A 25 13.10 -16.70 -3.29
N PHE A 26 13.02 -16.39 -1.99
CA PHE A 26 11.76 -16.39 -1.24
C PHE A 26 11.47 -15.04 -0.55
N VAL A 27 11.28 -14.01 -1.36
CA VAL A 27 10.62 -12.76 -0.94
C VAL A 27 9.53 -12.42 -1.96
N GLY A 28 8.28 -12.78 -1.66
CA GLY A 28 7.14 -12.47 -2.53
C GLY A 28 5.80 -12.98 -2.01
N VAL A 29 4.82 -12.07 -1.99
CA VAL A 29 3.36 -12.30 -1.81
C VAL A 29 2.88 -12.72 -0.40
N GLY A 30 2.03 -11.85 0.17
CA GLY A 30 0.80 -12.27 0.88
C GLY A 30 0.91 -12.65 2.35
N ALA A 31 0.15 -11.97 3.21
CA ALA A 31 0.06 -12.30 4.63
C ALA A 31 -1.00 -13.39 4.91
N GLN A 32 -0.59 -14.47 5.59
CA GLN A 32 -1.45 -15.20 6.52
C GLN A 32 -0.67 -15.48 7.81
N THR A 33 -1.13 -14.92 8.93
CA THR A 33 -0.55 -15.17 10.26
C THR A 33 -1.02 -16.51 10.82
N SER A 34 -0.40 -17.60 10.38
CA SER A 34 -0.50 -18.92 11.03
C SER A 34 0.78 -19.18 11.82
N SER A 35 0.66 -19.75 13.02
CA SER A 35 1.81 -19.99 13.91
C SER A 35 2.78 -21.01 13.30
N ALA A 36 3.94 -20.54 12.84
CA ALA A 36 5.00 -21.41 12.33
C ALA A 36 5.57 -22.29 13.46
N GLN A 37 5.22 -23.57 13.46
CA GLN A 37 5.83 -24.55 14.33
C GLN A 37 7.29 -24.77 13.89
N GLY A 38 8.25 -24.52 14.79
CA GLY A 38 9.67 -24.70 14.51
C GLY A 38 9.99 -26.17 14.20
N ILE A 39 10.46 -26.45 12.99
CA ILE A 39 10.89 -27.78 12.56
C ILE A 39 12.24 -28.10 13.20
N SER A 40 12.35 -29.26 13.85
CA SER A 40 13.60 -29.68 14.50
C SER A 40 14.68 -30.09 13.49
N LEU A 41 15.95 -30.06 13.93
CA LEU A 41 17.08 -30.41 13.06
C LEU A 41 17.04 -31.87 12.58
N SER A 42 16.42 -32.78 13.35
CA SER A 42 16.17 -34.17 12.91
C SER A 42 15.04 -34.27 11.89
N GLN A 43 13.92 -33.56 12.10
CA GLN A 43 12.82 -33.49 11.13
C GLN A 43 13.29 -32.91 9.78
N LEU A 44 14.21 -31.94 9.80
CA LEU A 44 14.81 -31.38 8.58
C LEU A 44 15.68 -32.41 7.82
N VAL A 45 16.43 -33.25 8.52
CA VAL A 45 17.20 -34.35 7.89
C VAL A 45 16.29 -35.41 7.29
N ASP A 46 15.24 -35.82 8.00
CA ASP A 46 14.28 -36.81 7.46
C ASP A 46 13.48 -36.24 6.27
N LEU A 47 13.18 -34.94 6.27
CA LEU A 47 12.62 -34.26 5.09
C LEU A 47 13.58 -34.29 3.89
N PHE A 48 14.88 -34.00 4.08
CA PHE A 48 15.86 -34.07 3.00
C PHE A 48 16.15 -35.50 2.50
N ILE A 49 15.96 -36.52 3.36
CA ILE A 49 15.95 -37.93 2.93
C ILE A 49 14.68 -38.23 2.11
N SER A 50 13.51 -37.77 2.56
CA SER A 50 12.23 -37.96 1.84
C SER A 50 12.16 -37.24 0.50
N LEU A 51 12.89 -36.14 0.33
CA LEU A 51 13.01 -35.39 -0.92
C LEU A 51 14.12 -35.93 -1.84
N GLY A 52 14.79 -37.02 -1.47
CA GLY A 52 15.89 -37.63 -2.25
C GLY A 52 17.19 -36.82 -2.30
N ILE A 53 17.25 -35.67 -1.61
CA ILE A 53 18.44 -34.80 -1.51
C ILE A 53 19.56 -35.51 -0.75
N ILE A 54 19.20 -36.31 0.26
CA ILE A 54 20.09 -37.26 0.93
C ILE A 54 19.74 -38.67 0.43
N SER A 55 20.65 -39.26 -0.35
CA SER A 55 20.50 -40.63 -0.87
C SER A 55 20.45 -41.67 0.26
N SER A 56 19.70 -42.76 0.07
CA SER A 56 19.37 -43.73 1.13
C SER A 56 20.58 -44.46 1.74
N ASP A 57 21.66 -44.63 0.97
CA ASP A 57 22.98 -45.12 1.41
C ASP A 57 23.66 -44.19 2.45
N LYS A 58 23.36 -42.90 2.40
CA LYS A 58 23.89 -41.85 3.28
C LYS A 58 22.91 -41.41 4.35
N ALA A 59 21.62 -41.76 4.24
CA ALA A 59 20.59 -41.45 5.23
C ALA A 59 20.96 -41.91 6.66
N ALA A 60 21.63 -43.06 6.81
CA ALA A 60 22.17 -43.51 8.09
C ALA A 60 23.32 -42.63 8.60
N GLN A 61 24.22 -42.20 7.71
CA GLN A 61 25.37 -41.35 8.05
C GLN A 61 24.93 -39.90 8.38
N ALA A 62 23.92 -39.38 7.68
CA ALA A 62 23.34 -38.06 7.96
C ALA A 62 22.61 -38.04 9.32
N ARG A 63 21.81 -39.08 9.61
CA ARG A 63 21.18 -39.24 10.93
C ARG A 63 22.21 -39.45 12.04
N ALA A 64 23.28 -40.20 11.80
CA ALA A 64 24.41 -40.32 12.74
C ALA A 64 25.16 -38.99 12.95
N ALA A 65 25.34 -38.17 11.90
CA ALA A 65 26.00 -36.86 12.02
C ALA A 65 25.19 -35.86 12.86
N VAL A 66 23.86 -35.85 12.75
CA VAL A 66 22.98 -35.06 13.63
C VAL A 66 22.87 -35.69 15.02
N SER A 67 22.89 -37.02 15.14
CA SER A 67 23.03 -37.69 16.45
C SER A 67 24.38 -37.39 17.13
N GLY A 68 25.42 -37.03 16.38
CA GLY A 68 26.68 -36.51 16.92
C GLY A 68 26.57 -35.12 17.55
N TYR A 69 25.44 -34.43 17.36
CA TYR A 69 25.13 -33.14 17.97
C TYR A 69 24.23 -33.24 19.22
N THR A 70 23.87 -34.45 19.69
CA THR A 70 23.20 -34.62 20.99
C THR A 70 24.20 -34.37 22.12
N THR A 71 24.27 -33.12 22.59
CA THR A 71 25.11 -32.74 23.73
C THR A 71 24.52 -33.24 25.05
N THR A 72 24.63 -34.55 25.32
CA THR A 72 24.36 -35.18 26.63
C THR A 72 25.36 -34.67 27.65
N SER A 73 25.14 -33.43 28.09
CA SER A 73 26.09 -32.62 28.83
C SER A 73 25.99 -32.96 30.30
N LYS A 74 26.60 -34.09 30.68
CA LYS A 74 26.80 -34.43 32.09
C LYS A 74 27.76 -33.41 32.70
N PHE A 75 27.23 -32.43 33.42
CA PHE A 75 28.00 -31.47 34.20
C PHE A 75 28.66 -32.18 35.38
N THR A 76 29.96 -31.94 35.57
CA THR A 76 30.75 -32.57 36.63
C THR A 76 31.39 -31.55 37.58
N LEU A 77 31.61 -30.31 37.13
CA LEU A 77 32.34 -29.28 37.88
C LEU A 77 31.42 -28.24 38.54
N ASP A 78 31.88 -27.64 39.64
CA ASP A 78 31.27 -26.44 40.22
C ASP A 78 31.61 -25.21 39.37
N LEU A 79 30.62 -24.66 38.64
CA LEU A 79 30.82 -23.52 37.74
C LEU A 79 30.36 -22.21 38.39
N LYS A 80 31.19 -21.17 38.32
CA LYS A 80 30.93 -19.85 38.91
C LYS A 80 31.52 -18.74 38.05
N VAL A 81 31.22 -17.47 38.35
CA VAL A 81 31.82 -16.33 37.64
C VAL A 81 33.36 -16.44 37.64
N GLY A 82 33.94 -16.37 36.45
CA GLY A 82 35.38 -16.62 36.24
C GLY A 82 35.71 -18.00 35.64
N SER A 83 34.85 -19.02 35.81
CA SER A 83 35.05 -20.35 35.23
C SER A 83 35.18 -20.32 33.70
N LYS A 84 36.03 -21.18 33.15
CA LYS A 84 36.26 -21.34 31.71
C LYS A 84 36.25 -22.81 31.30
N GLY A 85 35.78 -23.10 30.08
CA GLY A 85 35.84 -24.44 29.48
C GLY A 85 34.58 -24.87 28.75
N SER A 86 34.57 -26.14 28.32
CA SER A 86 33.45 -26.76 27.58
C SER A 86 32.17 -26.89 28.41
N GLU A 87 32.26 -27.25 29.71
CA GLU A 87 31.06 -27.31 30.56
C GLU A 87 30.37 -25.94 30.67
N VAL A 88 31.10 -24.82 30.61
CA VAL A 88 30.50 -23.47 30.60
C VAL A 88 29.77 -23.17 29.29
N MET A 89 30.35 -23.57 28.15
CA MET A 89 29.70 -23.41 26.84
C MET A 89 28.44 -24.28 26.74
N ASN A 90 28.49 -25.51 27.26
CA ASN A 90 27.35 -26.41 27.32
C ASN A 90 26.26 -25.90 28.29
N LEU A 91 26.64 -25.30 29.41
CA LEU A 91 25.72 -24.62 30.32
C LEU A 91 24.99 -23.47 29.60
N GLN A 92 25.72 -22.66 28.82
CA GLN A 92 25.11 -21.57 28.06
C GLN A 92 24.11 -22.09 27.01
N LYS A 93 24.36 -23.25 26.39
CA LYS A 93 23.38 -23.90 25.49
C LYS A 93 22.09 -24.28 26.21
N VAL A 94 22.18 -25.03 27.32
CA VAL A 94 21.00 -25.45 28.11
C VAL A 94 20.23 -24.24 28.64
N LEU A 95 20.93 -23.17 29.05
CA LEU A 95 20.27 -21.92 29.47
C LEU A 95 19.60 -21.17 28.31
N ASN A 96 20.10 -21.32 27.08
CA ASN A 96 19.56 -20.72 25.86
C ASN A 96 18.41 -21.53 25.22
N GLU A 97 18.15 -22.77 25.67
CA GLU A 97 17.01 -23.58 25.21
C GLU A 97 15.66 -23.03 25.70
N ASP A 98 15.62 -22.36 26.85
CA ASP A 98 14.44 -21.64 27.35
C ASP A 98 14.66 -20.12 27.33
N SER A 99 13.80 -19.42 26.58
CA SER A 99 13.70 -17.95 26.51
C SER A 99 13.72 -17.23 27.86
N ARG A 100 13.24 -17.87 28.93
CA ARG A 100 13.23 -17.33 30.29
C ARG A 100 14.65 -17.30 30.88
N THR A 101 15.45 -18.33 30.63
CA THR A 101 16.82 -18.49 31.15
C THR A 101 17.91 -18.00 30.21
N GLN A 102 17.57 -17.64 28.97
CA GLN A 102 18.50 -17.19 27.93
C GLN A 102 19.55 -16.20 28.43
N VAL A 103 20.81 -16.44 28.06
CA VAL A 103 21.99 -15.71 28.55
C VAL A 103 22.12 -14.34 27.88
N ALA A 104 21.88 -14.26 26.56
CA ALA A 104 21.83 -13.01 25.81
C ALA A 104 20.93 -13.15 24.57
N SER A 105 20.27 -12.05 24.17
CA SER A 105 19.45 -12.02 22.94
C SER A 105 20.27 -11.95 21.65
N SER A 106 21.51 -11.44 21.73
CA SER A 106 22.42 -11.27 20.60
C SER A 106 23.86 -11.13 21.08
N GLY A 107 24.83 -11.55 20.26
CA GLY A 107 26.27 -11.44 20.58
C GLY A 107 26.78 -12.55 21.50
N ALA A 108 27.86 -12.30 22.23
CA ALA A 108 28.56 -13.30 23.04
C ALA A 108 27.64 -13.91 24.12
N GLY A 109 27.42 -15.22 24.04
CA GLY A 109 26.55 -15.99 24.94
C GLY A 109 25.11 -16.16 24.42
N SER A 110 24.72 -15.53 23.32
CA SER A 110 23.41 -15.75 22.69
C SER A 110 23.32 -17.10 21.96
N PRO A 111 22.11 -17.59 21.59
CA PRO A 111 21.96 -18.87 20.89
C PRO A 111 22.85 -18.99 19.66
N GLY A 112 23.63 -20.08 19.57
CA GLY A 112 24.60 -20.32 18.49
C GLY A 112 25.87 -19.46 18.57
N ASN A 113 26.00 -18.62 19.60
CA ASN A 113 27.16 -17.77 19.88
C ASN A 113 27.66 -18.01 21.33
N GLU A 114 27.49 -19.23 21.84
CA GLU A 114 27.88 -19.58 23.21
C GLU A 114 29.39 -19.45 23.43
N THR A 115 29.75 -19.05 24.65
CA THR A 115 31.14 -18.78 25.04
C THR A 115 31.62 -19.81 26.05
N SER A 116 32.93 -20.06 26.05
CA SER A 116 33.60 -20.88 27.06
C SER A 116 33.94 -20.10 28.33
N TYR A 117 33.23 -19.01 28.67
CA TYR A 117 33.51 -18.15 29.83
C TYR A 117 32.24 -17.79 30.63
N PHE A 118 32.30 -17.96 31.95
CA PHE A 118 31.18 -17.71 32.85
C PHE A 118 31.23 -16.24 33.29
N GLY A 119 30.48 -15.39 32.59
CA GLY A 119 30.36 -13.96 32.88
C GLY A 119 29.16 -13.61 33.77
N GLY A 120 28.92 -12.31 33.98
CA GLY A 120 27.77 -11.82 34.74
C GLY A 120 26.42 -12.20 34.13
N LEU A 121 26.32 -12.22 32.79
CA LEU A 121 25.13 -12.69 32.07
C LEU A 121 24.85 -14.17 32.34
N THR A 122 25.88 -15.02 32.33
CA THR A 122 25.78 -16.44 32.69
C THR A 122 25.33 -16.62 34.13
N LYS A 123 25.81 -15.78 35.07
CA LYS A 123 25.33 -15.78 36.46
C LYS A 123 23.84 -15.46 36.55
N ALA A 124 23.38 -14.42 35.84
CA ALA A 124 21.97 -14.03 35.83
C ALA A 124 21.08 -15.15 35.26
N ALA A 125 21.49 -15.76 34.15
CA ALA A 125 20.82 -16.92 33.56
C ALA A 125 20.73 -18.13 34.52
N VAL A 126 21.84 -18.48 35.20
CA VAL A 126 21.86 -19.56 36.22
C VAL A 126 20.91 -19.25 37.37
N MET A 127 20.88 -18.02 37.90
CA MET A 127 19.94 -17.66 38.98
C MET A 127 18.48 -17.84 38.54
N LYS A 128 18.11 -17.44 37.32
CA LYS A 128 16.76 -17.70 36.77
C LYS A 128 16.47 -19.19 36.65
N TYR A 129 17.41 -19.99 36.14
CA TYR A 129 17.26 -21.43 35.99
C TYR A 129 17.08 -22.12 37.34
N GLN A 130 17.83 -21.70 38.36
CA GLN A 130 17.71 -22.20 39.73
C GLN A 130 16.33 -21.93 40.30
N ILE A 131 15.83 -20.69 40.19
CA ILE A 131 14.48 -20.28 40.63
C ILE A 131 13.40 -21.11 39.92
N ILE A 132 13.48 -21.27 38.59
CA ILE A 132 12.51 -22.03 37.79
C ILE A 132 12.45 -23.51 38.19
N ASN A 133 13.59 -24.09 38.61
CA ASN A 133 13.68 -25.49 39.02
C ASN A 133 13.62 -25.70 40.55
N GLY A 134 13.24 -24.68 41.33
CA GLY A 134 13.03 -24.80 42.78
C GLY A 134 14.30 -25.04 43.61
N VAL A 135 15.49 -24.75 43.07
CA VAL A 135 16.77 -24.83 43.80
C VAL A 135 17.28 -23.43 44.17
N SER A 136 18.14 -23.35 45.19
CA SER A 136 18.61 -22.06 45.72
C SER A 136 19.33 -21.22 44.67
N ALA A 137 18.99 -19.93 44.57
CA ALA A 137 19.44 -19.00 43.53
C ALA A 137 20.87 -18.47 43.77
N THR A 138 21.84 -19.37 43.99
CA THR A 138 23.25 -19.05 44.30
C THR A 138 23.98 -18.35 43.15
N GLY A 139 23.51 -18.53 41.91
CA GLY A 139 24.18 -18.09 40.69
C GLY A 139 25.47 -18.86 40.39
N MET A 140 25.67 -20.00 41.03
CA MET A 140 26.76 -20.95 40.76
C MET A 140 26.14 -22.32 40.48
N VAL A 141 26.70 -23.07 39.55
CA VAL A 141 26.26 -24.43 39.25
C VAL A 141 26.89 -25.38 40.28
N ASP A 142 26.33 -25.33 41.48
CA ASP A 142 26.63 -26.20 42.62
C ASP A 142 26.08 -27.64 42.42
N ALA A 143 26.35 -28.53 43.39
CA ALA A 143 25.95 -29.94 43.31
C ALA A 143 24.42 -30.15 43.15
N ALA A 144 23.59 -29.30 43.76
CA ALA A 144 22.14 -29.35 43.61
C ALA A 144 21.73 -28.91 42.19
N THR A 145 22.32 -27.82 41.70
CA THR A 145 22.09 -27.31 40.34
C THR A 145 22.55 -28.31 39.27
N ARG A 146 23.68 -29.01 39.49
CA ARG A 146 24.14 -30.13 38.64
C ARG A 146 23.18 -31.31 38.63
N ALA A 147 22.58 -31.66 39.77
CA ALA A 147 21.61 -32.75 39.83
C ALA A 147 20.40 -32.48 38.92
N VAL A 148 19.88 -31.25 38.95
CA VAL A 148 18.78 -30.81 38.05
C VAL A 148 19.21 -30.83 36.58
N LEU A 149 20.32 -30.17 36.23
CA LEU A 149 20.83 -30.12 34.84
C LEU A 149 21.08 -31.52 34.25
N ASN A 150 21.63 -32.43 35.05
CA ASN A 150 21.90 -33.81 34.63
C ASN A 150 20.63 -34.67 34.54
N ALA A 151 19.57 -34.35 35.29
CA ALA A 151 18.28 -35.05 35.21
C ALA A 151 17.51 -34.71 33.93
N VAL A 152 17.57 -33.45 33.45
CA VAL A 152 16.99 -33.07 32.15
C VAL A 152 17.66 -33.83 31.00
N SER A 153 18.96 -34.13 31.11
CA SER A 153 19.71 -34.92 30.13
C SER A 153 19.41 -36.43 30.15
N SER A 154 18.63 -36.95 31.10
CA SER A 154 18.30 -38.38 31.21
C SER A 154 16.82 -38.72 31.03
N SER A 155 15.94 -37.72 30.85
CA SER A 155 14.49 -37.93 30.70
C SER A 155 14.01 -38.31 29.29
N SER A 156 14.91 -38.60 28.36
CA SER A 156 14.61 -38.91 26.95
C SER A 156 14.74 -40.40 26.59
N SER A 157 14.25 -41.30 27.45
CA SER A 157 14.24 -42.76 27.19
C SER A 157 13.15 -43.51 27.97
N SER A 158 12.13 -44.01 27.25
CA SER A 158 11.04 -44.91 27.71
C SER A 158 10.09 -44.38 28.81
N SER A 159 8.86 -44.89 28.96
CA SER A 159 7.92 -45.51 28.00
C SER A 159 6.52 -45.67 28.62
N SER A 160 5.48 -45.65 27.77
CA SER A 160 4.19 -46.38 27.91
C SER A 160 3.37 -46.39 29.23
N VAL A 161 2.12 -45.88 29.11
CA VAL A 161 0.85 -46.58 29.45
C VAL A 161 0.30 -46.57 30.91
N SER A 162 -1.06 -46.60 30.97
CA SER A 162 -1.97 -46.93 32.08
C SER A 162 -2.41 -45.85 33.08
N THR A 163 -3.72 -45.57 33.05
CA THR A 163 -4.55 -44.96 34.11
C THR A 163 -5.38 -46.03 34.82
N SER A 164 -5.61 -45.93 36.15
CA SER A 164 -6.73 -46.58 36.88
C SER A 164 -6.74 -46.27 38.40
N SER A 165 -7.90 -46.43 39.06
CA SER A 165 -8.22 -46.24 40.50
C SER A 165 -8.07 -44.79 41.05
N THR A 166 -9.02 -44.12 41.72
CA THR A 166 -10.39 -44.38 42.28
C THR A 166 -10.49 -44.79 43.76
N GLY A 167 -11.15 -43.91 44.56
CA GLY A 167 -11.59 -44.11 45.96
C GLY A 167 -10.53 -43.82 47.02
N SER A 168 -10.81 -43.32 48.23
CA SER A 168 -11.99 -42.67 48.88
C SER A 168 -11.43 -41.86 50.09
N SER A 169 -12.12 -41.07 50.94
CA SER A 169 -13.53 -40.74 51.26
C SER A 169 -13.51 -39.35 51.96
N SER A 170 -14.56 -38.66 52.44
CA SER A 170 -16.03 -38.75 52.43
C SER A 170 -16.61 -37.36 52.86
N SER A 171 -17.94 -37.16 52.82
CA SER A 171 -18.61 -35.91 53.19
C SER A 171 -19.15 -35.86 54.62
N SER A 172 -19.29 -34.65 55.21
CA SER A 172 -20.52 -34.22 55.91
C SER A 172 -20.44 -32.73 56.32
N SER A 173 -21.60 -32.07 56.35
CA SER A 173 -21.78 -30.69 56.83
C SER A 173 -22.52 -30.69 58.17
N SER A 174 -22.32 -29.64 58.97
CA SER A 174 -23.23 -29.28 60.06
C SER A 174 -23.18 -27.78 60.34
N VAL A 175 -24.30 -27.21 60.77
CA VAL A 175 -24.51 -25.77 61.06
C VAL A 175 -25.20 -25.65 62.41
N SER A 176 -24.75 -24.75 63.30
CA SER A 176 -25.60 -23.93 64.20
C SER A 176 -24.85 -23.12 65.29
N THR A 177 -25.55 -22.09 65.79
CA THR A 177 -25.50 -21.54 67.16
C THR A 177 -24.21 -20.95 67.77
N SER A 178 -24.06 -19.62 67.59
CA SER A 178 -24.07 -18.59 68.67
C SER A 178 -23.33 -18.81 70.01
N SER A 179 -22.49 -17.85 70.39
CA SER A 179 -22.69 -17.04 71.62
C SER A 179 -21.78 -15.80 71.67
N THR A 180 -22.14 -14.84 72.53
CA THR A 180 -21.48 -13.52 72.70
C THR A 180 -20.25 -13.61 73.60
N GLY A 181 -19.15 -12.91 73.25
CA GLY A 181 -17.96 -12.74 74.09
C GLY A 181 -17.08 -11.59 73.60
N SER A 182 -16.46 -10.85 74.52
CA SER A 182 -15.83 -9.55 74.22
C SER A 182 -14.30 -9.61 74.02
N SER A 183 -13.82 -8.69 73.18
CA SER A 183 -12.53 -7.98 73.28
C SER A 183 -11.23 -8.78 73.49
N SER A 184 -10.47 -9.00 72.42
CA SER A 184 -9.06 -8.59 72.35
C SER A 184 -8.50 -8.63 70.92
N SER A 185 -7.47 -7.83 70.68
CA SER A 185 -6.70 -7.64 69.44
C SER A 185 -6.34 -8.90 68.64
N SER A 186 -6.56 -8.87 67.32
CA SER A 186 -5.98 -9.84 66.37
C SER A 186 -5.60 -9.17 65.04
N SER A 187 -4.32 -9.18 64.69
CA SER A 187 -3.82 -8.73 63.39
C SER A 187 -4.14 -9.73 62.28
N SER A 188 -5.09 -9.41 61.40
CA SER A 188 -5.44 -10.25 60.24
C SER A 188 -4.39 -10.17 59.13
N ALA A 189 -3.30 -10.93 59.28
CA ALA A 189 -2.31 -11.13 58.23
C ALA A 189 -2.88 -12.00 57.09
N VAL A 190 -3.62 -11.38 56.17
CA VAL A 190 -3.81 -11.94 54.83
C VAL A 190 -2.44 -11.94 54.16
N ALA A 191 -1.93 -13.11 53.79
CA ALA A 191 -0.58 -13.28 53.27
C ALA A 191 -0.45 -12.75 51.83
N GLY A 192 -0.32 -11.44 51.71
CA GLY A 192 0.28 -10.82 50.52
C GLY A 192 1.69 -11.39 50.29
N LYS A 193 2.10 -11.44 49.04
CA LYS A 193 3.42 -11.92 48.65
C LYS A 193 4.30 -10.74 48.26
N GLU A 194 5.59 -10.84 48.58
CA GLU A 194 6.60 -9.91 48.07
C GLU A 194 6.71 -10.05 46.55
N GLY A 195 6.83 -8.93 45.85
CA GLY A 195 6.87 -8.90 44.39
C GLY A 195 7.93 -7.99 43.78
N LEU A 196 8.32 -8.32 42.55
CA LEU A 196 9.23 -7.53 41.72
C LEU A 196 8.65 -7.34 40.32
N ILE A 197 8.81 -6.14 39.77
CA ILE A 197 8.63 -5.90 38.33
C ILE A 197 9.95 -6.08 37.58
N THR A 198 9.85 -6.50 36.33
CA THR A 198 10.89 -6.29 35.31
C THR A 198 10.28 -5.53 34.14
N THR A 199 11.04 -4.63 33.53
CA THR A 199 10.58 -3.83 32.39
C THR A 199 11.58 -3.87 31.24
N LYS A 200 11.07 -3.77 30.01
CA LYS A 200 11.84 -3.54 28.79
C LYS A 200 11.04 -2.70 27.80
N LEU A 201 11.70 -2.16 26.78
CA LEU A 201 11.02 -1.45 25.70
C LEU A 201 10.12 -2.42 24.94
N SER A 202 8.86 -2.03 24.72
CA SER A 202 7.96 -2.84 23.90
C SER A 202 8.24 -2.68 22.42
N ALA A 203 7.96 -3.73 21.64
CA ALA A 203 8.02 -3.68 20.19
C ALA A 203 7.10 -2.58 19.59
N THR A 204 5.98 -2.28 20.26
CA THR A 204 4.98 -1.29 19.83
C THR A 204 4.68 -0.25 20.92
N PRO A 205 4.61 1.05 20.58
CA PRO A 205 4.90 1.64 19.28
C PRO A 205 6.40 1.56 18.94
N SER A 206 6.70 1.37 17.66
CA SER A 206 8.05 1.52 17.08
C SER A 206 8.31 2.99 16.74
N ASP A 207 9.57 3.31 16.43
CA ASP A 207 9.95 4.63 15.91
C ASP A 207 9.24 4.94 14.57
N ASP A 208 8.82 6.19 14.36
CA ASP A 208 8.10 6.64 13.16
C ASP A 208 8.62 8.01 12.67
N ALA A 209 9.06 8.08 11.41
CA ALA A 209 9.59 9.28 10.79
C ALA A 209 8.53 10.19 10.13
N ASN A 210 7.25 9.82 10.13
CA ASN A 210 6.17 10.47 9.37
C ASN A 210 4.87 10.65 10.17
N VAL A 211 4.97 10.89 11.49
CA VAL A 211 3.79 11.18 12.32
C VAL A 211 3.11 12.46 11.85
N ARG A 212 1.79 12.42 11.64
CA ARG A 212 0.97 13.58 11.19
C ARG A 212 -0.29 13.83 12.04
N ALA A 213 -0.68 12.87 12.86
CA ALA A 213 -1.74 13.07 13.85
C ALA A 213 -1.23 13.95 15.00
N THR A 214 -2.10 14.80 15.55
CA THR A 214 -1.82 15.71 16.67
C THR A 214 -2.49 15.28 17.96
N THR A 215 -3.29 14.21 17.94
CA THR A 215 -4.08 13.73 19.08
C THR A 215 -3.93 12.23 19.27
N ASN A 216 -3.73 11.82 20.53
CA ASN A 216 -3.68 10.43 20.98
C ASN A 216 -2.66 9.55 20.23
N VAL A 217 -1.51 10.11 19.85
CA VAL A 217 -0.46 9.37 19.12
C VAL A 217 0.31 8.47 20.10
N PRO A 218 0.35 7.14 19.92
CA PRO A 218 1.16 6.26 20.76
C PRO A 218 2.65 6.48 20.49
N VAL A 219 3.42 6.82 21.53
CA VAL A 219 4.83 7.23 21.42
C VAL A 219 5.77 6.57 22.43
N TYR A 220 5.27 5.76 23.37
CA TYR A 220 6.14 4.91 24.20
C TYR A 220 5.40 3.66 24.67
N GLY A 221 6.12 2.56 24.87
CA GLY A 221 5.53 1.28 25.28
C GLY A 221 6.48 0.53 26.20
N ILE A 222 6.01 0.14 27.37
CA ILE A 222 6.80 -0.58 28.39
C ILE A 222 6.19 -1.97 28.58
N GLU A 223 6.90 -3.00 28.12
CA GLU A 223 6.57 -4.38 28.48
C GLU A 223 7.01 -4.61 29.91
N THR A 224 6.03 -4.86 30.80
CA THR A 224 6.19 -5.04 32.23
C THR A 224 5.76 -6.45 32.61
N THR A 225 6.62 -7.17 33.35
CA THR A 225 6.35 -8.53 33.84
C THR A 225 6.44 -8.56 35.35
N ALA A 226 5.41 -9.11 36.01
CA ALA A 226 5.34 -9.25 37.47
C ALA A 226 5.84 -10.62 37.94
N VAL A 227 6.63 -10.65 39.02
CA VAL A 227 7.25 -11.85 39.60
C VAL A 227 7.03 -11.87 41.11
N GLY A 228 6.71 -13.03 41.68
CA GLY A 228 6.44 -13.20 43.13
C GLY A 228 5.00 -12.90 43.53
N SER A 229 4.48 -11.73 43.15
CA SER A 229 3.11 -11.29 43.39
C SER A 229 2.52 -10.51 42.21
N ASP A 230 1.25 -10.14 42.32
CA ASP A 230 0.64 -9.12 41.46
C ASP A 230 1.30 -7.76 41.77
N MET A 231 1.54 -6.96 40.72
CA MET A 231 2.22 -5.67 40.80
C MET A 231 1.41 -4.58 40.11
N THR A 232 1.15 -3.46 40.78
CA THR A 232 0.54 -2.28 40.15
C THR A 232 1.62 -1.24 39.85
N VAL A 233 1.74 -0.76 38.61
CA VAL A 233 2.61 0.39 38.29
C VAL A 233 1.86 1.68 38.63
N ASN A 234 2.40 2.46 39.57
CA ASN A 234 1.75 3.66 40.09
C ASN A 234 2.44 4.96 39.63
N ARG A 235 3.71 4.92 39.21
CA ARG A 235 4.45 6.08 38.65
C ARG A 235 5.35 5.69 37.48
N ALA A 236 5.37 6.55 36.46
CA ALA A 236 6.40 6.60 35.44
C ALA A 236 7.00 8.02 35.37
N ASP A 237 8.30 8.10 35.13
CA ASP A 237 9.10 9.32 35.07
C ASP A 237 9.82 9.35 33.72
N LEU A 238 9.26 10.11 32.78
CA LEU A 238 9.61 10.02 31.36
C LEU A 238 10.35 11.27 30.91
N GLU A 239 11.55 11.10 30.37
CA GLU A 239 12.28 12.17 29.71
C GLU A 239 11.76 12.34 28.28
N VAL A 240 11.55 13.61 27.90
CA VAL A 240 10.93 14.01 26.65
C VAL A 240 11.73 15.15 26.05
N ALA A 241 12.39 14.90 24.92
CA ALA A 241 13.10 15.92 24.16
C ALA A 241 12.33 16.26 22.87
N VAL A 242 12.41 17.52 22.42
CA VAL A 242 11.89 17.97 21.12
C VAL A 242 13.00 18.73 20.40
N THR A 243 13.27 18.38 19.14
CA THR A 243 14.27 19.08 18.30
C THR A 243 13.71 19.51 16.96
N VAL A 244 14.27 20.59 16.40
CA VAL A 244 13.85 21.24 15.16
C VAL A 244 15.10 21.65 14.39
N SER A 245 15.27 21.15 13.16
CA SER A 245 16.53 21.30 12.41
C SER A 245 17.78 20.91 13.22
N GLY A 246 17.66 19.89 14.09
CA GLY A 246 18.71 19.44 15.02
C GLY A 246 18.91 20.31 16.27
N SER A 247 18.23 21.45 16.39
CA SER A 247 18.29 22.33 17.56
C SER A 247 17.22 21.95 18.60
N ALA A 248 17.60 21.80 19.87
CA ALA A 248 16.66 21.48 20.95
C ALA A 248 15.68 22.62 21.24
N GLN A 249 14.45 22.26 21.62
CA GLN A 249 13.36 23.17 21.99
C GLN A 249 12.76 22.79 23.34
N ASN A 250 12.04 23.71 23.98
CA ASN A 250 11.23 23.39 25.16
C ASN A 250 10.04 22.51 24.73
N PRO A 251 9.88 21.28 25.27
CA PRO A 251 8.79 20.38 24.87
C PRO A 251 7.39 20.96 25.07
N SER A 252 7.19 21.84 26.06
CA SER A 252 5.89 22.47 26.33
C SER A 252 5.42 23.43 25.22
N ASN A 253 6.31 23.85 24.32
CA ASN A 253 5.92 24.60 23.11
C ASN A 253 5.18 23.70 22.09
N PHE A 254 5.29 22.38 22.22
CA PHE A 254 4.82 21.43 21.21
C PHE A 254 3.89 20.34 21.76
N ILE A 255 4.16 19.79 22.95
CA ILE A 255 3.41 18.68 23.54
C ILE A 255 2.40 19.22 24.55
N THR A 256 1.12 18.98 24.29
CA THR A 256 -0.03 19.60 24.99
C THR A 256 -0.78 18.64 25.91
N GLY A 257 -0.47 17.35 25.86
CA GLY A 257 -1.10 16.35 26.71
C GLY A 257 -0.44 14.99 26.60
N VAL A 258 -0.69 14.15 27.60
CA VAL A 258 -0.23 12.77 27.68
C VAL A 258 -1.31 11.89 28.27
N SER A 259 -1.36 10.63 27.84
CA SER A 259 -2.30 9.62 28.33
C SER A 259 -1.63 8.26 28.38
N ALA A 260 -2.13 7.39 29.25
CA ALA A 260 -1.60 6.04 29.49
C ALA A 260 -2.69 4.99 29.31
N TYR A 261 -2.35 3.86 28.69
CA TYR A 261 -3.29 2.81 28.29
C TYR A 261 -2.81 1.40 28.67
N ASP A 262 -3.79 0.53 28.94
CA ASP A 262 -3.67 -0.92 29.05
C ASP A 262 -4.48 -1.56 27.90
N GLY A 263 -3.79 -1.86 26.79
CA GLY A 263 -4.44 -2.19 25.52
C GLY A 263 -5.28 -1.02 25.02
N SER A 264 -6.61 -1.18 24.99
CA SER A 264 -7.58 -0.12 24.66
C SER A 264 -8.13 0.63 25.89
N THR A 265 -7.79 0.20 27.11
CA THR A 265 -8.31 0.78 28.36
C THR A 265 -7.53 2.04 28.72
N LEU A 266 -8.19 3.20 28.77
CA LEU A 266 -7.58 4.44 29.27
C LEU A 266 -7.39 4.34 30.79
N LEU A 267 -6.15 4.54 31.25
CA LEU A 267 -5.77 4.53 32.67
C LEU A 267 -5.69 5.95 33.25
N MET A 268 -5.11 6.87 32.47
CA MET A 268 -4.91 8.27 32.85
C MET A 268 -4.89 9.13 31.57
N SER A 269 -5.46 10.33 31.66
CA SER A 269 -5.18 11.41 30.70
C SER A 269 -4.87 12.70 31.46
N LYS A 270 -3.87 13.46 31.00
CA LYS A 270 -3.43 14.72 31.58
C LYS A 270 -3.08 15.72 30.48
N THR A 271 -3.77 16.85 30.44
CA THR A 271 -3.33 18.04 29.70
C THR A 271 -2.05 18.58 30.34
N LEU A 272 -1.07 18.96 29.52
CA LEU A 272 0.24 19.41 29.98
C LEU A 272 0.43 20.90 29.75
N SER A 273 1.11 21.54 30.69
CA SER A 273 1.50 22.95 30.72
C SER A 273 3.02 23.07 30.91
N SER A 274 3.60 24.26 30.71
CA SER A 274 5.04 24.48 30.93
C SER A 274 5.52 24.18 32.37
N SER A 275 4.63 24.19 33.36
CA SER A 275 4.92 23.77 34.75
C SER A 275 4.99 22.26 34.97
N ASP A 276 4.54 21.44 34.02
CA ASP A 276 4.57 19.98 34.11
C ASP A 276 5.87 19.34 33.60
N PHE A 277 6.69 20.12 32.88
CA PHE A 277 7.98 19.69 32.34
C PHE A 277 9.12 20.17 33.24
N TYR A 278 9.60 19.30 34.12
CA TYR A 278 10.75 19.57 34.97
C TYR A 278 12.03 19.55 34.15
N LYS A 279 12.86 20.59 34.28
CA LYS A 279 14.13 20.72 33.56
C LYS A 279 15.30 20.53 34.53
N ASP A 280 16.24 19.64 34.20
CA ASP A 280 17.40 19.35 35.05
C ASP A 280 18.62 20.24 34.73
N SER A 281 19.71 20.05 35.49
CA SER A 281 20.99 20.75 35.31
C SER A 281 21.69 20.46 33.97
N ASN A 282 21.34 19.34 33.32
CA ASN A 282 21.88 18.93 32.02
C ASN A 282 21.03 19.48 30.85
N ASN A 283 19.94 20.18 31.15
CA ASN A 283 18.90 20.67 30.23
C ASN A 283 17.97 19.58 29.66
N LEU A 284 17.92 18.41 30.28
CA LEU A 284 16.94 17.37 29.98
C LEU A 284 15.59 17.74 30.61
N TYR A 285 14.50 17.53 29.88
CA TYR A 285 13.14 17.74 30.37
C TYR A 285 12.48 16.38 30.68
N HIS A 286 11.81 16.26 31.82
CA HIS A 286 11.02 15.09 32.18
C HIS A 286 9.63 15.43 32.70
N ILE A 287 8.71 14.47 32.57
CA ILE A 287 7.34 14.53 33.07
C ILE A 287 7.09 13.38 34.05
N ILE A 288 6.59 13.70 35.25
CA ILE A 288 6.26 12.70 36.27
C ILE A 288 4.77 12.38 36.21
N LEU A 289 4.45 11.15 35.84
CA LEU A 289 3.08 10.62 35.75
C LEU A 289 2.83 9.74 36.97
N SER A 290 1.86 10.11 37.81
CA SER A 290 1.53 9.40 39.06
C SER A 290 0.03 9.11 39.15
N GLY A 291 -0.34 7.94 39.67
CA GLY A 291 -1.72 7.45 39.69
C GLY A 291 -2.07 6.59 38.46
N LEU A 292 -1.07 5.91 37.86
CA LEU A 292 -1.26 5.11 36.64
C LEU A 292 -2.15 3.87 36.82
N GLY A 293 -2.19 3.25 38.01
CA GLY A 293 -3.09 2.13 38.32
C GLY A 293 -2.92 0.87 37.44
N PHE A 294 -1.80 0.73 36.73
CA PHE A 294 -1.61 -0.34 35.75
C PHE A 294 -1.29 -1.66 36.44
N ASN A 295 -2.31 -2.50 36.63
CA ASN A 295 -2.18 -3.81 37.27
C ASN A 295 -1.57 -4.87 36.32
N VAL A 296 -0.53 -5.55 36.79
CA VAL A 296 0.15 -6.66 36.13
C VAL A 296 0.10 -7.89 37.06
N PRO A 297 -0.80 -8.87 36.79
CA PRO A 297 -0.87 -10.10 37.57
C PRO A 297 0.41 -10.94 37.52
N VAL A 298 0.67 -11.70 38.58
CA VAL A 298 1.88 -12.50 38.77
C VAL A 298 2.12 -13.48 37.60
N GLY A 299 3.34 -13.51 37.08
CA GLY A 299 3.72 -14.36 35.95
C GLY A 299 3.19 -13.91 34.58
N THR A 300 2.45 -12.79 34.52
CA THR A 300 1.98 -12.21 33.25
C THR A 300 2.89 -11.06 32.78
N THR A 301 2.90 -10.83 31.48
CA THR A 301 3.53 -9.67 30.84
C THR A 301 2.45 -8.83 30.17
N LYS A 302 2.45 -7.51 30.43
CA LYS A 302 1.52 -6.55 29.82
C LYS A 302 2.28 -5.34 29.29
N VAL A 303 1.66 -4.61 28.35
CA VAL A 303 2.24 -3.37 27.79
C VAL A 303 1.52 -2.16 28.36
N LEU A 304 2.29 -1.28 29.02
CA LEU A 304 1.83 0.07 29.37
C LEU A 304 2.21 1.00 28.22
N THR A 305 1.21 1.52 27.50
CA THR A 305 1.43 2.40 26.34
C THR A 305 1.13 3.85 26.72
N PHE A 306 2.04 4.77 26.34
CA PHE A 306 1.87 6.21 26.51
C PHE A 306 1.61 6.88 25.17
N ASN A 307 0.57 7.71 25.12
CA ASN A 307 0.18 8.47 23.95
C ASN A 307 0.24 9.98 24.25
N ILE A 308 0.62 10.80 23.27
CA ILE A 308 0.68 12.26 23.41
C ILE A 308 -0.27 13.01 22.48
N ASN A 309 -0.62 14.22 22.90
CA ASN A 309 -1.23 15.27 22.09
C ASN A 309 -0.19 16.36 21.81
N THR A 310 -0.28 17.01 20.64
CA THR A 310 0.65 18.04 20.20
C THR A 310 -0.06 19.24 19.56
N ASN A 311 0.64 20.36 19.50
CA ASN A 311 0.27 21.50 18.66
C ASN A 311 0.40 21.13 17.17
N SER A 312 -0.42 21.75 16.31
CA SER A 312 -0.31 21.53 14.86
C SER A 312 0.92 22.22 14.28
N ILE A 313 1.62 21.56 13.35
CA ILE A 313 2.78 22.12 12.63
C ILE A 313 2.29 22.67 11.28
N SER A 314 2.57 23.95 10.99
CA SER A 314 2.22 24.60 9.73
C SER A 314 2.88 23.92 8.53
N SER A 315 2.24 23.94 7.35
CA SER A 315 2.83 23.46 6.09
C SER A 315 4.09 24.22 5.66
N THR A 316 4.38 25.37 6.29
CA THR A 316 5.59 26.18 6.07
C THR A 316 6.68 25.98 7.13
N ASP A 317 6.47 25.07 8.09
CA ASP A 317 7.30 24.91 9.28
C ASP A 317 7.97 23.51 9.30
N THR A 318 9.14 23.42 9.93
CA THR A 318 9.97 22.21 9.94
C THR A 318 9.34 21.11 10.80
N ALA A 319 9.62 19.84 10.46
CA ALA A 319 9.27 18.72 11.33
C ALA A 319 9.86 18.86 12.75
N ARG A 320 9.15 18.31 13.73
CA ARG A 320 9.51 18.27 15.15
C ARG A 320 9.87 16.84 15.52
N VAL A 321 11.13 16.57 15.81
CA VAL A 321 11.57 15.24 16.26
C VAL A 321 11.40 15.16 17.78
N VAL A 322 10.47 14.31 18.22
CA VAL A 322 10.19 14.01 19.62
C VAL A 322 10.92 12.72 20.02
N THR A 323 11.66 12.74 21.13
CA THR A 323 12.40 11.57 21.64
C THR A 323 11.99 11.30 23.09
N ILE A 324 11.66 10.05 23.41
CA ILE A 324 11.09 9.64 24.71
C ILE A 324 11.82 8.40 25.26
N LYS A 325 12.07 8.40 26.58
CA LYS A 325 12.65 7.30 27.36
C LYS A 325 12.30 7.44 28.85
N GLY A 326 12.67 6.46 29.68
CA GLY A 326 12.77 6.70 31.13
C GLY A 326 13.78 7.82 31.44
N TYR A 327 13.55 8.62 32.47
CA TYR A 327 14.41 9.78 32.75
C TYR A 327 15.84 9.38 33.16
N SER A 328 16.85 9.85 32.41
CA SER A 328 18.26 9.50 32.65
C SER A 328 18.87 10.08 33.94
N GLY A 329 18.22 11.06 34.58
CA GLY A 329 18.63 11.51 35.92
C GLY A 329 18.13 10.62 37.06
N ASN A 330 17.36 9.55 36.77
CA ASN A 330 16.72 8.73 37.78
C ASN A 330 16.65 7.24 37.35
N THR A 331 17.45 6.36 37.96
CA THR A 331 17.42 4.90 37.71
C THR A 331 16.19 4.19 38.28
N GLN A 332 15.30 4.91 38.97
CA GLN A 332 14.03 4.43 39.52
C GLN A 332 12.84 5.08 38.79
N ASN A 333 12.97 5.25 37.47
CA ASN A 333 12.00 6.00 36.66
C ASN A 333 10.63 5.31 36.58
N ILE A 334 10.57 3.97 36.60
CA ILE A 334 9.31 3.24 36.81
C ILE A 334 9.21 2.79 38.26
N ARG A 335 8.02 2.95 38.88
CA ARG A 335 7.71 2.47 40.23
C ARG A 335 6.40 1.70 40.26
N ALA A 336 6.49 0.45 40.72
CA ALA A 336 5.36 -0.40 41.03
C ALA A 336 5.25 -0.69 42.54
N GLN A 337 4.07 -1.11 42.96
CA GLN A 337 3.75 -1.51 44.32
C GLN A 337 3.16 -2.93 44.32
N ASP A 338 3.55 -3.74 45.30
CA ASP A 338 3.06 -5.11 45.48
C ASP A 338 1.83 -5.20 46.42
N THR A 339 1.33 -6.42 46.63
CA THR A 339 0.17 -6.70 47.50
C THR A 339 0.38 -6.41 49.00
N LEU A 340 1.62 -6.22 49.44
CA LEU A 340 1.98 -5.82 50.82
C LEU A 340 2.24 -4.31 50.93
N GLY A 341 2.28 -3.60 49.81
CA GLY A 341 2.58 -2.18 49.73
C GLY A 341 4.07 -1.85 49.53
N LEU A 342 4.94 -2.85 49.36
CA LEU A 342 6.36 -2.67 49.09
C LEU A 342 6.57 -2.11 47.69
N GLN A 343 7.62 -1.31 47.51
CA GLN A 343 7.91 -0.62 46.24
C GLN A 343 8.98 -1.37 45.45
N SER A 344 8.69 -1.64 44.17
CA SER A 344 9.64 -2.19 43.21
C SER A 344 9.91 -1.15 42.11
N TYR A 345 11.15 -1.08 41.63
CA TYR A 345 11.62 -0.04 40.72
C TYR A 345 12.43 -0.62 39.57
N THR A 346 12.33 0.00 38.40
CA THR A 346 13.14 -0.35 37.23
C THR A 346 13.60 0.89 36.45
N ASP A 347 14.62 0.68 35.63
CA ASP A 347 15.24 1.70 34.78
C ASP A 347 14.93 1.46 33.30
N MET A 348 14.30 2.44 32.66
CA MET A 348 14.01 2.51 31.22
C MET A 348 14.82 3.60 30.50
N SER A 349 15.83 4.18 31.13
CA SER A 349 16.59 5.32 30.58
C SER A 349 17.53 4.96 29.43
N GLY A 350 17.93 3.69 29.31
CA GLY A 350 18.60 3.16 28.11
C GLY A 350 17.66 2.79 26.95
N SER A 351 16.34 2.90 27.12
CA SER A 351 15.33 2.46 26.16
C SER A 351 14.66 3.66 25.47
N THR A 352 15.16 4.04 24.30
CA THR A 352 14.69 5.25 23.59
C THR A 352 13.70 4.92 22.47
N ARG A 353 12.72 5.81 22.26
CA ARG A 353 11.93 5.92 21.02
C ARG A 353 11.98 7.33 20.44
N THR A 354 11.82 7.43 19.11
CA THR A 354 11.88 8.68 18.34
C THR A 354 10.73 8.77 17.34
N PHE A 355 10.06 9.92 17.31
CA PHE A 355 8.91 10.21 16.46
C PHE A 355 9.08 11.57 15.78
N THR A 356 9.11 11.59 14.45
CA THR A 356 9.19 12.82 13.67
C THR A 356 7.78 13.28 13.32
N PHE A 357 7.27 14.24 14.08
CA PHE A 357 6.02 14.91 13.78
C PHE A 357 6.22 15.89 12.63
N ASN A 358 5.42 15.75 11.59
CA ASN A 358 5.47 16.54 10.36
C ASN A 358 4.29 17.52 10.32
N SER A 359 4.34 18.46 9.38
CA SER A 359 3.21 19.33 9.09
C SER A 359 1.95 18.53 8.72
N SER A 360 0.80 19.03 9.18
CA SER A 360 -0.50 18.55 8.74
C SER A 360 -0.56 18.72 7.23
N GLY A 361 -0.56 17.61 6.49
CA GLY A 361 -0.09 17.60 5.10
C GLY A 361 -0.96 18.43 4.17
N ALA A 362 -0.39 19.46 3.56
CA ALA A 362 -1.05 20.20 2.49
C ALA A 362 -0.82 19.50 1.14
N SER A 363 -1.88 18.98 0.54
CA SER A 363 -1.87 18.48 -0.84
C SER A 363 -2.74 19.31 -1.78
N THR A 364 -2.25 19.48 -3.00
CA THR A 364 -2.90 20.19 -4.11
C THR A 364 -3.16 19.18 -5.21
N LEU A 365 -4.43 18.89 -5.49
CA LEU A 365 -4.86 18.03 -6.58
C LEU A 365 -5.28 18.88 -7.78
N THR A 366 -4.69 18.63 -8.95
CA THR A 366 -5.12 19.19 -10.23
C THR A 366 -5.87 18.14 -11.05
N VAL A 367 -6.79 18.61 -11.91
CA VAL A 367 -7.64 17.75 -12.73
C VAL A 367 -7.53 18.20 -14.20
N SER A 368 -7.32 17.25 -15.11
CA SER A 368 -7.14 17.49 -16.54
C SER A 368 -7.79 16.38 -17.39
N GLY A 369 -8.15 16.68 -18.64
CA GLY A 369 -8.70 15.66 -19.55
C GLY A 369 -7.63 14.76 -20.13
N ASN A 370 -7.83 13.44 -20.04
CA ASN A 370 -6.93 12.47 -20.66
C ASN A 370 -7.40 12.17 -22.09
N VAL A 371 -6.65 12.66 -23.10
CA VAL A 371 -7.01 12.50 -24.52
C VAL A 371 -6.77 11.09 -25.07
N ALA A 372 -6.01 10.24 -24.39
CA ALA A 372 -5.76 8.85 -24.80
C ALA A 372 -6.81 7.88 -24.24
N ALA A 373 -7.33 8.15 -23.04
CA ALA A 373 -8.42 7.39 -22.42
C ALA A 373 -9.83 7.95 -22.78
N THR A 374 -9.92 9.15 -23.36
CA THR A 374 -11.16 9.68 -23.96
C THR A 374 -11.27 9.21 -25.41
N PRO A 375 -12.28 8.40 -25.79
CA PRO A 375 -12.44 7.95 -27.17
C PRO A 375 -12.74 9.13 -28.10
N VAL A 376 -12.34 9.03 -29.37
CA VAL A 376 -12.76 9.97 -30.42
C VAL A 376 -14.27 9.87 -30.67
N SER A 377 -14.89 10.94 -31.17
CA SER A 377 -16.30 10.94 -31.57
C SER A 377 -16.56 9.87 -32.65
N ASN A 378 -17.50 8.96 -32.44
CA ASN A 378 -17.80 7.92 -33.43
C ASN A 378 -19.29 7.54 -33.46
N ASN A 379 -19.71 6.87 -34.54
CA ASN A 379 -20.98 6.17 -34.61
C ASN A 379 -20.88 4.88 -33.78
N THR A 380 -21.75 4.74 -32.79
CA THR A 380 -21.89 3.57 -31.94
C THR A 380 -23.21 2.87 -32.22
N ARG A 381 -23.15 1.58 -32.51
CA ARG A 381 -24.34 0.75 -32.73
C ARG A 381 -25.07 0.52 -31.41
N VAL A 382 -26.39 0.72 -31.43
CA VAL A 382 -27.33 0.34 -30.37
C VAL A 382 -27.81 -1.09 -30.59
N SER A 383 -27.65 -1.97 -29.59
CA SER A 383 -28.26 -3.30 -29.59
C SER A 383 -29.77 -3.17 -29.39
N SER A 384 -30.56 -3.89 -30.19
CA SER A 384 -32.01 -4.01 -30.03
C SER A 384 -32.42 -4.71 -28.73
N THR A 385 -31.51 -5.51 -28.15
CA THR A 385 -31.75 -6.31 -26.95
C THR A 385 -31.23 -5.60 -25.69
N ASP A 386 -29.97 -5.16 -25.73
CA ASP A 386 -29.22 -4.73 -24.54
C ASP A 386 -28.88 -3.22 -24.52
N GLY A 387 -29.28 -2.47 -25.56
CA GLY A 387 -28.89 -1.08 -25.76
C GLY A 387 -27.40 -0.93 -26.04
N ILE A 388 -26.71 -0.07 -25.30
CA ILE A 388 -25.25 0.05 -25.33
C ILE A 388 -24.73 -0.17 -23.91
N GLN A 389 -23.81 -1.12 -23.73
CA GLN A 389 -23.27 -1.49 -22.42
C GLN A 389 -21.83 -1.01 -22.26
N ASN A 390 -21.51 -0.43 -21.10
CA ASN A 390 -20.15 -0.04 -20.68
C ASN A 390 -19.35 0.82 -21.68
N LEU A 391 -20.03 1.66 -22.49
CA LEU A 391 -19.36 2.56 -23.43
C LEU A 391 -18.51 3.57 -22.69
N VAL A 392 -17.21 3.62 -22.97
CA VAL A 392 -16.32 4.67 -22.44
C VAL A 392 -16.76 6.02 -23.03
N MET A 393 -16.89 7.03 -22.17
CA MET A 393 -17.27 8.39 -22.57
C MET A 393 -16.10 9.38 -22.44
N GLN A 394 -15.25 9.19 -21.43
CA GLN A 394 -14.23 10.17 -21.05
C GLN A 394 -13.17 9.56 -20.13
N GLY A 395 -11.91 9.98 -20.30
CA GLY A 395 -10.81 9.76 -19.36
C GLY A 395 -10.40 11.07 -18.67
N ILE A 396 -10.10 11.00 -17.38
CA ILE A 396 -9.74 12.16 -16.54
C ILE A 396 -8.47 11.83 -15.76
N ASP A 397 -7.49 12.70 -15.84
CA ASP A 397 -6.26 12.65 -15.06
C ASP A 397 -6.38 13.50 -13.80
N PHE A 398 -6.00 12.92 -12.67
CA PHE A 398 -5.90 13.58 -11.38
C PHE A 398 -4.43 13.54 -10.95
N LYS A 399 -3.77 14.70 -10.77
CA LYS A 399 -2.36 14.77 -10.37
C LYS A 399 -2.23 15.49 -9.02
N SER A 400 -1.54 14.87 -8.06
CA SER A 400 -1.25 15.49 -6.77
C SER A 400 0.18 16.06 -6.76
N THR A 401 0.40 17.30 -6.33
CA THR A 401 1.70 17.98 -6.53
C THR A 401 2.47 18.29 -5.24
N THR A 402 1.80 18.75 -4.17
CA THR A 402 2.48 19.16 -2.93
C THR A 402 2.61 18.03 -1.91
N GLY A 403 1.66 17.10 -1.88
CA GLY A 403 1.60 15.90 -1.03
C GLY A 403 0.62 14.87 -1.62
N ASP A 404 0.34 13.76 -0.93
CA ASP A 404 -0.63 12.75 -1.39
C ASP A 404 -2.08 13.27 -1.31
N SER A 405 -2.98 12.78 -2.15
CA SER A 405 -4.42 13.14 -2.10
C SER A 405 -5.30 11.90 -2.13
N LYS A 406 -6.40 11.89 -1.37
CA LYS A 406 -7.41 10.82 -1.40
C LYS A 406 -8.71 11.37 -1.98
N ILE A 407 -9.06 11.03 -3.22
CA ILE A 407 -10.29 11.50 -3.86
C ILE A 407 -11.48 10.81 -3.17
N THR A 408 -12.41 11.62 -2.64
CA THR A 408 -13.60 11.17 -1.89
C THR A 408 -14.91 11.37 -2.67
N THR A 409 -14.94 12.33 -3.60
CA THR A 409 -16.09 12.57 -4.49
C THR A 409 -15.65 12.96 -5.89
N VAL A 410 -16.34 12.43 -6.91
CA VAL A 410 -16.30 12.88 -8.31
C VAL A 410 -17.74 13.02 -8.82
N LYS A 411 -18.06 14.14 -9.48
CA LYS A 411 -19.37 14.40 -10.09
C LYS A 411 -19.21 14.57 -11.59
N VAL A 412 -20.00 13.81 -12.34
CA VAL A 412 -19.95 13.75 -13.80
C VAL A 412 -21.23 14.35 -14.36
N THR A 413 -21.09 15.44 -15.11
CA THR A 413 -22.17 16.06 -15.87
C THR A 413 -22.46 15.20 -17.09
N VAL A 414 -23.74 14.94 -17.38
CA VAL A 414 -24.19 14.08 -18.48
C VAL A 414 -24.94 14.92 -19.50
N ASN A 415 -24.43 14.97 -20.74
CA ASN A 415 -24.92 15.83 -21.80
C ASN A 415 -25.44 14.97 -22.96
N ALA A 416 -26.53 15.40 -23.60
CA ALA A 416 -27.08 14.76 -24.78
C ALA A 416 -27.87 15.77 -25.63
N THR A 417 -28.12 15.46 -26.90
CA THR A 417 -28.90 16.33 -27.82
C THR A 417 -30.31 16.60 -27.28
N THR A 418 -30.95 15.59 -26.70
CA THR A 418 -32.21 15.67 -25.96
C THR A 418 -32.21 14.62 -24.85
N THR A 419 -33.25 14.59 -24.00
CA THR A 419 -33.39 13.61 -22.90
C THR A 419 -33.45 12.15 -23.38
N THR A 420 -33.88 11.85 -24.61
CA THR A 420 -33.85 10.48 -25.15
C THR A 420 -32.44 9.99 -25.50
N GLY A 421 -31.46 10.89 -25.55
CA GLY A 421 -30.03 10.57 -25.72
C GLY A 421 -29.29 10.29 -24.42
N LEU A 422 -29.95 10.37 -23.27
CA LEU A 422 -29.30 10.14 -21.98
C LEU A 422 -29.05 8.65 -21.72
N PRO A 423 -27.96 8.30 -21.03
CA PRO A 423 -27.76 6.95 -20.51
C PRO A 423 -28.78 6.64 -19.39
N THR A 424 -28.87 5.36 -19.00
CA THR A 424 -29.59 4.91 -17.79
C THR A 424 -28.65 4.73 -16.59
N VAL A 425 -27.38 4.42 -16.83
CA VAL A 425 -26.35 4.22 -15.79
C VAL A 425 -25.03 4.86 -16.21
N VAL A 426 -24.33 5.47 -15.26
CA VAL A 426 -22.96 5.98 -15.41
C VAL A 426 -22.06 5.32 -14.38
N LYS A 427 -20.85 4.93 -14.77
CA LYS A 427 -19.85 4.25 -13.93
C LYS A 427 -18.54 5.02 -13.91
N LEU A 428 -17.85 4.98 -12.78
CA LEU A 428 -16.49 5.49 -12.62
C LEU A 428 -15.54 4.30 -12.40
N LEU A 429 -14.43 4.25 -13.13
CA LEU A 429 -13.50 3.13 -13.14
C LEU A 429 -12.04 3.56 -12.93
N ASP A 430 -11.27 2.67 -12.34
CA ASP A 430 -9.81 2.69 -12.19
C ASP A 430 -9.23 1.50 -12.95
N GLY A 431 -8.76 1.74 -14.18
CA GLY A 431 -8.48 0.68 -15.15
C GLY A 431 -9.74 -0.15 -15.44
N SER A 432 -9.71 -1.44 -15.08
CA SER A 432 -10.86 -2.35 -15.14
C SER A 432 -11.72 -2.38 -13.86
N THR A 433 -11.27 -1.77 -12.76
CA THR A 433 -11.96 -1.81 -11.47
C THR A 433 -13.09 -0.77 -11.44
N VAL A 434 -14.33 -1.20 -11.17
CA VAL A 434 -15.45 -0.26 -10.98
C VAL A 434 -15.37 0.34 -9.57
N LEU A 435 -15.15 1.64 -9.48
CA LEU A 435 -15.14 2.41 -8.23
C LEU A 435 -16.55 2.79 -7.77
N GLY A 436 -17.49 2.91 -8.72
CA GLY A 436 -18.88 3.22 -8.43
C GLY A 436 -19.75 3.16 -9.68
N SER A 437 -21.05 2.92 -9.47
CA SER A 437 -22.07 2.83 -10.52
C SER A 437 -23.33 3.54 -10.04
N GLN A 438 -23.81 4.53 -10.79
CA GLN A 438 -24.96 5.36 -10.42
C GLN A 438 -25.99 5.40 -11.53
N THR A 439 -27.27 5.49 -11.18
CA THR A 439 -28.34 5.83 -12.12
C THR A 439 -28.04 7.20 -12.74
N ALA A 440 -28.24 7.32 -14.04
CA ALA A 440 -28.03 8.55 -14.77
C ALA A 440 -29.10 9.61 -14.41
N PRO A 441 -28.78 10.92 -14.50
CA PRO A 441 -29.76 11.99 -14.32
C PRO A 441 -30.80 11.98 -15.45
N THR A 442 -32.05 12.33 -15.13
CA THR A 442 -33.17 12.41 -16.08
C THR A 442 -33.19 13.69 -16.93
N THR A 443 -32.32 14.65 -16.63
CA THR A 443 -32.22 15.95 -17.30
C THR A 443 -30.85 16.10 -17.98
N VAL A 444 -30.83 16.64 -19.20
CA VAL A 444 -29.60 17.04 -19.88
C VAL A 444 -28.85 18.08 -19.03
N GLY A 445 -27.54 17.90 -18.84
CA GLY A 445 -26.73 18.74 -17.95
C GLY A 445 -26.83 18.38 -16.46
N GLY A 446 -27.61 17.34 -16.10
CA GLY A 446 -27.63 16.79 -14.74
C GLY A 446 -26.31 16.10 -14.38
N LYS A 447 -26.08 15.87 -13.08
CA LYS A 447 -24.81 15.30 -12.57
C LYS A 447 -25.00 13.95 -11.85
N ALA A 448 -24.34 12.91 -12.34
CA ALA A 448 -24.13 11.66 -11.60
C ALA A 448 -23.03 11.89 -10.55
N SER A 449 -23.30 11.59 -9.27
CA SER A 449 -22.37 11.87 -8.17
C SER A 449 -21.82 10.57 -7.56
N PHE A 450 -20.52 10.36 -7.64
CA PHE A 450 -19.79 9.26 -7.02
C PHE A 450 -19.17 9.75 -5.71
N THR A 451 -19.66 9.27 -4.57
CA THR A 451 -19.29 9.74 -3.21
C THR A 451 -18.82 8.58 -2.35
N GLY A 452 -17.99 8.85 -1.33
CA GLY A 452 -17.43 7.80 -0.48
C GLY A 452 -16.29 7.03 -1.15
N LEU A 453 -15.65 7.66 -2.15
CA LEU A 453 -14.48 7.13 -2.83
C LEU A 453 -13.26 7.12 -1.88
N SER A 454 -12.29 6.24 -2.17
CA SER A 454 -11.02 6.18 -1.45
C SER A 454 -9.85 6.01 -2.42
N VAL A 455 -9.84 6.79 -3.51
CA VAL A 455 -8.81 6.71 -4.55
C VAL A 455 -7.59 7.51 -4.13
N MET A 456 -6.49 6.82 -3.81
CA MET A 456 -5.21 7.46 -3.51
C MET A 456 -4.51 7.95 -4.78
N VAL A 457 -3.99 9.17 -4.72
CA VAL A 457 -3.12 9.81 -5.71
C VAL A 457 -1.86 10.28 -4.98
N PRO A 458 -0.79 9.46 -4.92
CA PRO A 458 0.46 9.84 -4.27
C PRO A 458 1.09 11.11 -4.87
N LYS A 459 1.92 11.78 -4.10
CA LYS A 459 2.64 12.99 -4.52
C LYS A 459 3.41 12.77 -5.84
N ASP A 460 3.32 13.78 -6.71
CA ASP A 460 3.90 13.88 -8.05
C ASP A 460 3.45 12.82 -9.06
N THR A 461 2.56 11.90 -8.67
CA THR A 461 1.93 10.92 -9.56
C THR A 461 0.64 11.44 -10.19
N THR A 462 0.32 10.91 -11.37
CA THR A 462 -0.97 11.09 -12.04
C THR A 462 -1.78 9.80 -11.96
N LYS A 463 -3.06 9.92 -11.62
CA LYS A 463 -4.04 8.83 -11.57
C LYS A 463 -5.12 9.09 -12.62
N THR A 464 -5.20 8.22 -13.62
CA THR A 464 -6.25 8.30 -14.65
C THR A 464 -7.48 7.49 -14.20
N LEU A 465 -8.66 8.13 -14.17
CA LEU A 465 -9.94 7.45 -14.02
C LEU A 465 -10.76 7.55 -15.31
N THR A 466 -11.60 6.55 -15.55
CA THR A 466 -12.39 6.41 -16.77
C THR A 466 -13.88 6.41 -16.47
N ILE A 467 -14.65 7.17 -17.23
CA ILE A 467 -16.12 7.18 -17.16
C ILE A 467 -16.67 6.25 -18.23
N GLN A 468 -17.56 5.35 -17.83
CA GLN A 468 -18.39 4.55 -18.74
C GLN A 468 -19.86 4.89 -18.56
N ALA A 469 -20.65 4.69 -19.61
CA ALA A 469 -22.09 4.87 -19.61
C ALA A 469 -22.80 3.65 -20.23
N THR A 470 -24.08 3.51 -19.93
CA THR A 470 -24.97 2.48 -20.47
C THR A 470 -26.25 3.14 -20.96
N PHE A 471 -26.66 2.86 -22.20
CA PHE A 471 -27.77 3.53 -22.89
C PHE A 471 -28.89 2.53 -23.22
N PRO A 472 -30.16 2.96 -23.22
CA PRO A 472 -31.30 2.09 -23.48
C PRO A 472 -31.38 1.66 -24.96
N THR A 473 -32.12 0.59 -25.25
CA THR A 473 -32.43 0.12 -26.62
C THR A 473 -33.15 1.15 -27.48
N THR A 474 -33.78 2.16 -26.87
CA THR A 474 -34.59 3.19 -27.51
C THR A 474 -33.80 4.40 -28.02
N VAL A 475 -32.48 4.48 -27.77
CA VAL A 475 -31.68 5.61 -28.24
C VAL A 475 -31.39 5.47 -29.74
N SER A 476 -31.67 6.52 -30.54
CA SER A 476 -31.36 6.54 -31.98
C SER A 476 -31.44 7.98 -32.52
N GLY A 477 -30.53 8.38 -33.40
CA GLY A 477 -30.44 9.76 -33.91
C GLY A 477 -29.87 10.78 -32.91
N GLN A 478 -29.33 10.29 -31.79
CA GLN A 478 -28.92 11.11 -30.64
C GLN A 478 -27.40 11.14 -30.50
N ALA A 479 -26.85 12.24 -29.98
CA ALA A 479 -25.49 12.31 -29.49
C ALA A 479 -25.46 12.47 -27.96
N ALA A 480 -24.42 11.94 -27.30
CA ALA A 480 -24.16 12.18 -25.87
C ALA A 480 -22.67 12.28 -25.54
N SER A 481 -22.35 13.00 -24.46
CA SER A 481 -21.02 13.14 -23.88
C SER A 481 -21.08 13.30 -22.36
N THR A 482 -19.95 13.13 -21.69
CA THR A 482 -19.82 13.47 -20.26
C THR A 482 -18.85 14.64 -20.07
N SER A 483 -18.96 15.36 -18.95
CA SER A 483 -18.01 16.41 -18.61
C SER A 483 -17.84 16.61 -17.10
N ILE A 484 -16.64 17.04 -16.70
CA ILE A 484 -16.38 17.64 -15.38
C ILE A 484 -16.48 19.15 -15.57
N SER A 485 -17.34 19.83 -14.79
CA SER A 485 -17.47 21.28 -14.92
C SER A 485 -16.30 22.00 -14.23
N ALA A 486 -16.05 23.25 -14.62
CA ALA A 486 -15.06 24.11 -13.95
C ALA A 486 -15.48 24.53 -12.53
N THR A 487 -16.67 24.13 -12.06
CA THR A 487 -17.11 24.40 -10.69
C THR A 487 -16.36 23.50 -9.71
N ALA A 488 -15.63 24.11 -8.78
CA ALA A 488 -14.72 23.42 -7.87
C ALA A 488 -15.34 22.21 -7.10
N ALA A 489 -16.63 22.28 -6.78
CA ALA A 489 -17.35 21.25 -6.02
C ALA A 489 -17.67 19.95 -6.80
N ASP A 490 -17.20 19.77 -8.03
CA ASP A 490 -17.35 18.51 -8.78
C ASP A 490 -16.31 17.45 -8.41
N VAL A 491 -15.15 17.83 -7.86
CA VAL A 491 -14.16 16.88 -7.32
C VAL A 491 -13.81 17.31 -5.91
N VAL A 492 -13.97 16.39 -4.96
CA VAL A 492 -13.57 16.60 -3.55
C VAL A 492 -12.53 15.56 -3.19
N TYR A 493 -11.46 16.00 -2.54
CA TYR A 493 -10.40 15.15 -2.04
C TYR A 493 -10.02 15.53 -0.62
N GLU A 494 -9.60 14.53 0.14
CA GLU A 494 -9.03 14.67 1.47
C GLU A 494 -7.50 14.81 1.34
N LYS A 495 -6.91 15.74 2.09
CA LYS A 495 -5.45 15.89 2.20
C LYS A 495 -4.89 14.98 3.30
N PRO A 496 -3.56 14.82 3.45
CA PRO A 496 -2.95 14.06 4.54
C PRO A 496 -3.10 14.70 5.93
N ASP A 497 -3.81 15.83 6.04
CA ASP A 497 -4.29 16.43 7.30
C ASP A 497 -5.72 15.97 7.70
N GLY A 498 -6.39 15.16 6.87
CA GLY A 498 -7.78 14.72 7.07
C GLY A 498 -8.85 15.75 6.68
N SER A 499 -8.46 16.97 6.28
CA SER A 499 -9.40 17.98 5.79
C SER A 499 -9.76 17.71 4.32
N SER A 500 -11.04 17.90 3.98
CA SER A 500 -11.51 17.84 2.60
C SER A 500 -11.44 19.21 1.93
N THR A 501 -11.05 19.23 0.65
CA THR A 501 -11.08 20.42 -0.20
C THR A 501 -11.44 20.06 -1.65
N ASN A 502 -11.67 21.09 -2.46
CA ASN A 502 -12.19 20.98 -3.82
C ASN A 502 -11.08 21.06 -4.87
N ALA A 503 -11.23 20.31 -5.98
CA ALA A 503 -10.29 20.27 -7.11
C ALA A 503 -11.00 20.55 -8.45
N GLY A 504 -11.39 21.80 -8.67
CA GLY A 504 -11.95 22.21 -9.96
C GLY A 504 -10.89 22.30 -11.07
N PRO A 505 -11.15 21.79 -12.29
CA PRO A 505 -10.34 22.14 -13.45
C PRO A 505 -10.55 23.61 -13.84
N SER A 506 -9.52 24.24 -14.44
CA SER A 506 -9.57 25.66 -14.84
C SER A 506 -10.55 25.96 -15.98
N SER A 507 -11.02 24.92 -16.69
CA SER A 507 -12.03 24.97 -17.74
C SER A 507 -12.82 23.66 -17.74
N VAL A 508 -13.97 23.62 -18.43
CA VAL A 508 -14.81 22.41 -18.50
C VAL A 508 -14.04 21.30 -19.25
N ILE A 509 -13.80 20.18 -18.59
CA ILE A 509 -13.22 18.99 -19.23
C ILE A 509 -14.39 18.23 -19.86
N ALA A 510 -14.55 18.34 -21.18
CA ALA A 510 -15.57 17.61 -21.94
C ALA A 510 -15.00 16.34 -22.60
N GLY A 511 -15.79 15.26 -22.60
CA GLY A 511 -15.57 14.10 -23.44
C GLY A 511 -16.13 14.31 -24.85
N ASN A 512 -15.63 13.55 -25.82
CA ASN A 512 -16.10 13.61 -27.20
C ASN A 512 -17.52 13.04 -27.33
N SER A 513 -18.35 13.65 -28.18
CA SER A 513 -19.73 13.20 -28.40
C SER A 513 -19.76 11.87 -29.16
N GLN A 514 -20.43 10.87 -28.59
CA GLN A 514 -20.72 9.59 -29.23
C GLN A 514 -22.12 9.64 -29.82
N TYR A 515 -22.30 9.09 -31.02
CA TYR A 515 -23.52 9.22 -31.82
C TYR A 515 -24.18 7.85 -31.98
N PHE A 516 -25.49 7.75 -31.73
CA PHE A 516 -26.18 6.49 -31.53
C PHE A 516 -27.23 6.20 -32.60
N TYR A 517 -27.13 5.03 -33.22
CA TYR A 517 -28.12 4.52 -34.19
C TYR A 517 -28.19 2.98 -34.10
N SER A 518 -29.31 2.39 -34.52
CA SER A 518 -29.51 0.93 -34.58
C SER A 518 -28.61 0.22 -35.60
N ALA A 519 -28.22 0.93 -36.65
CA ALA A 519 -27.26 0.52 -37.67
C ALA A 519 -26.32 1.68 -38.01
N VAL A 520 -25.02 1.40 -38.18
CA VAL A 520 -23.97 2.42 -38.34
C VAL A 520 -22.85 1.99 -39.31
N PRO A 521 -22.22 2.95 -40.01
CA PRO A 521 -20.90 2.78 -40.59
C PRO A 521 -19.84 3.15 -39.54
N GLN A 522 -18.79 2.34 -39.43
CA GLN A 522 -17.59 2.70 -38.68
C GLN A 522 -16.47 3.04 -39.66
N TRP A 523 -16.18 4.34 -39.77
CA TRP A 523 -15.15 4.87 -40.66
C TRP A 523 -13.78 4.91 -39.97
N SER A 524 -12.72 4.53 -40.68
CA SER A 524 -11.33 4.65 -40.20
C SER A 524 -10.35 4.91 -41.34
N LEU A 525 -9.31 5.70 -41.10
CA LEU A 525 -8.25 5.95 -42.08
C LEU A 525 -7.41 4.69 -42.34
N ILE A 526 -7.21 4.33 -43.61
CA ILE A 526 -6.21 3.34 -44.05
C ILE A 526 -4.91 4.05 -44.44
N SER A 527 -5.01 5.11 -45.26
CA SER A 527 -3.85 5.92 -45.66
C SER A 527 -4.27 7.32 -46.12
N ALA A 528 -3.39 8.30 -45.95
CA ALA A 528 -3.51 9.62 -46.54
C ALA A 528 -2.16 10.05 -47.12
N SER A 529 -2.15 10.54 -48.36
CA SER A 529 -0.93 10.99 -49.04
C SER A 529 -1.23 12.16 -49.98
N SER A 530 -0.21 12.96 -50.24
CA SER A 530 -0.34 14.19 -51.02
C SER A 530 0.94 14.46 -51.80
N VAL A 531 0.81 14.70 -53.10
CA VAL A 531 1.92 14.89 -54.03
C VAL A 531 1.76 16.21 -54.75
N GLY A 532 2.78 17.06 -54.67
CA GLY A 532 2.90 18.25 -55.49
C GLY A 532 3.46 17.90 -56.87
N THR A 533 2.85 18.39 -57.93
CA THR A 533 3.32 18.24 -59.30
C THR A 533 3.65 19.62 -59.86
N ALA A 534 4.90 19.81 -60.28
CA ALA A 534 5.36 21.06 -60.88
C ALA A 534 4.70 21.28 -62.25
N GLY A 535 4.22 22.50 -62.49
CA GLY A 535 3.66 22.91 -63.77
C GLY A 535 4.72 23.28 -64.80
N VAL A 536 4.25 23.59 -66.01
CA VAL A 536 5.07 24.18 -67.07
C VAL A 536 5.41 25.63 -66.71
N VAL A 537 6.67 26.03 -66.91
CA VAL A 537 7.14 27.41 -66.67
C VAL A 537 6.31 28.41 -67.49
N GLY A 538 5.87 29.50 -66.85
CA GLY A 538 5.00 30.51 -67.46
C GLY A 538 3.50 30.14 -67.54
N VAL A 539 3.09 28.99 -67.00
CA VAL A 539 1.69 28.56 -66.97
C VAL A 539 1.28 28.14 -65.55
N ALA A 540 0.16 28.68 -65.03
CA ALA A 540 -0.43 28.32 -63.73
C ALA A 540 -1.01 26.89 -63.72
N SER A 541 -0.14 25.90 -63.86
CA SER A 541 -0.44 24.49 -64.14
C SER A 541 0.08 23.53 -63.07
N SER A 542 0.87 24.02 -62.10
CA SER A 542 1.26 23.25 -60.92
C SER A 542 0.01 22.79 -60.15
N SER A 543 0.08 21.61 -59.55
CA SER A 543 -1.04 21.04 -58.81
C SER A 543 -0.62 20.33 -57.54
N VAL A 544 -1.58 20.12 -56.63
CA VAL A 544 -1.48 19.14 -55.56
C VAL A 544 -2.54 18.08 -55.80
N THR A 545 -2.11 16.82 -55.87
CA THR A 545 -2.98 15.65 -55.85
C THR A 545 -2.98 15.10 -54.42
N ALA A 546 -4.16 14.93 -53.82
CA ALA A 546 -4.33 14.41 -52.47
C ALA A 546 -5.22 13.16 -52.51
N THR A 547 -4.70 12.06 -51.98
CA THR A 547 -5.35 10.75 -51.95
C THR A 547 -5.61 10.33 -50.51
N ILE A 548 -6.86 10.01 -50.20
CA ILE A 548 -7.29 9.52 -48.88
C ILE A 548 -8.00 8.19 -49.09
N THR A 549 -7.50 7.14 -48.42
CA THR A 549 -8.09 5.80 -48.41
C THR A 549 -8.72 5.55 -47.06
N LEU A 550 -10.02 5.33 -47.03
CA LEU A 550 -10.80 5.03 -45.84
C LEU A 550 -11.30 3.58 -45.87
N LYS A 551 -11.47 3.00 -44.69
CA LYS A 551 -12.33 1.83 -44.47
C LYS A 551 -13.69 2.33 -43.97
N SER A 552 -14.77 1.73 -44.45
CA SER A 552 -16.11 1.84 -43.86
C SER A 552 -16.64 0.45 -43.55
N HIS A 553 -16.87 0.16 -42.28
CA HIS A 553 -17.30 -1.14 -41.77
C HIS A 553 -18.78 -1.10 -41.33
N ALA A 554 -19.61 -1.99 -41.86
CA ALA A 554 -21.05 -2.05 -41.58
C ALA A 554 -21.31 -2.72 -40.23
N LYS A 555 -22.16 -2.12 -39.39
CA LYS A 555 -22.67 -2.75 -38.16
C LYS A 555 -24.16 -2.51 -37.96
N GLY A 556 -24.93 -3.59 -37.82
CA GLY A 556 -26.36 -3.60 -37.55
C GLY A 556 -27.27 -3.65 -38.78
N GLY A 557 -26.71 -3.80 -39.97
CA GLY A 557 -27.45 -3.86 -41.22
C GLY A 557 -26.55 -3.74 -42.44
N SER A 558 -27.14 -3.93 -43.62
CA SER A 558 -26.43 -3.77 -44.90
C SER A 558 -26.09 -2.30 -45.18
N MET A 559 -24.85 -2.01 -45.59
CA MET A 559 -24.40 -0.68 -45.99
C MET A 559 -24.53 -0.50 -47.51
N ILE A 560 -25.12 0.62 -47.95
CA ILE A 560 -25.14 1.02 -49.37
C ILE A 560 -23.75 1.55 -49.77
N LYS A 561 -23.29 1.20 -50.98
CA LYS A 561 -22.00 1.66 -51.52
C LYS A 561 -21.89 3.19 -51.54
N PRO A 562 -20.88 3.78 -50.87
CA PRO A 562 -20.64 5.23 -50.92
C PRO A 562 -20.35 5.73 -52.35
N VAL A 563 -20.85 6.91 -52.69
CA VAL A 563 -20.60 7.61 -53.96
C VAL A 563 -19.91 8.96 -53.72
N ALA A 564 -19.37 9.59 -54.78
CA ALA A 564 -18.62 10.85 -54.65
C ALA A 564 -19.45 12.01 -54.04
N GLY A 565 -20.78 11.98 -54.18
CA GLY A 565 -21.69 12.94 -53.54
C GLY A 565 -21.85 12.77 -52.04
N ASP A 566 -21.46 11.61 -51.48
CA ASP A 566 -21.55 11.34 -50.05
C ASP A 566 -20.35 11.89 -49.25
N LEU A 567 -19.23 12.21 -49.90
CA LEU A 567 -17.98 12.59 -49.20
C LEU A 567 -17.46 13.95 -49.67
N THR A 568 -17.62 14.99 -48.85
CA THR A 568 -17.19 16.35 -49.18
C THR A 568 -15.68 16.50 -48.96
N PHE A 569 -14.92 16.29 -50.04
CA PHE A 569 -13.48 16.49 -50.09
C PHE A 569 -13.14 17.98 -50.24
N VAL A 570 -12.19 18.47 -49.43
CA VAL A 570 -11.70 19.85 -49.47
C VAL A 570 -10.17 19.89 -49.52
N PHE A 571 -9.61 20.93 -50.13
CA PHE A 571 -8.24 21.36 -49.87
C PHE A 571 -8.25 22.49 -48.86
N ALA A 572 -7.58 22.33 -47.72
CA ALA A 572 -7.58 23.30 -46.63
C ALA A 572 -6.16 23.81 -46.32
N SER A 573 -6.08 25.05 -45.82
CA SER A 573 -4.82 25.74 -45.48
C SER A 573 -4.52 25.77 -43.98
N THR A 574 -5.51 25.44 -43.15
CA THR A 574 -5.41 25.38 -41.68
C THR A 574 -6.19 24.17 -41.16
N THR A 575 -5.63 23.45 -40.19
CA THR A 575 -6.34 22.40 -39.47
C THR A 575 -7.31 23.03 -38.47
N GLN A 576 -8.55 22.53 -38.43
CA GLN A 576 -9.57 23.01 -37.49
C GLN A 576 -10.02 21.88 -36.56
N ALA A 577 -10.46 22.26 -35.35
CA ALA A 577 -11.06 21.32 -34.42
C ALA A 577 -12.32 20.68 -35.02
N ASN A 578 -12.55 19.40 -34.71
CA ASN A 578 -13.71 18.61 -35.16
C ASN A 578 -13.88 18.48 -36.68
N GLY A 579 -12.83 18.66 -37.49
CA GLY A 579 -12.89 18.43 -38.94
C GLY A 579 -13.88 19.35 -39.69
N ALA A 580 -14.40 20.38 -39.03
CA ALA A 580 -15.25 21.38 -39.66
C ALA A 580 -14.36 22.32 -40.48
N TYR A 581 -14.61 22.44 -41.79
CA TYR A 581 -13.88 23.34 -42.67
C TYR A 581 -14.82 24.44 -43.18
N THR A 582 -14.40 25.71 -43.04
CA THR A 582 -15.17 26.87 -43.50
C THR A 582 -14.77 27.26 -44.91
N SER A 583 -15.68 27.90 -45.66
CA SER A 583 -15.43 28.41 -47.02
C SER A 583 -14.34 29.49 -47.11
N ALA A 584 -13.91 30.04 -45.96
CA ALA A 584 -12.79 30.98 -45.88
C ALA A 584 -11.42 30.29 -45.82
N ASN A 585 -11.37 29.05 -45.31
CA ASN A 585 -10.12 28.32 -45.00
C ASN A 585 -9.96 27.04 -45.82
N SER A 586 -10.92 26.74 -46.71
CA SER A 586 -10.94 25.52 -47.51
C SER A 586 -11.64 25.70 -48.86
N ILE A 587 -11.19 24.92 -49.84
CA ILE A 587 -11.68 24.90 -51.22
C ILE A 587 -12.25 23.51 -51.47
N ALA A 588 -13.57 23.41 -51.62
CA ALA A 588 -14.22 22.14 -51.99
C ALA A 588 -13.87 21.75 -53.43
N VAL A 589 -13.63 20.46 -53.65
CA VAL A 589 -13.39 19.86 -54.97
C VAL A 589 -14.17 18.56 -55.11
N THR A 590 -14.59 18.21 -56.31
CA THR A 590 -15.18 16.89 -56.58
C THR A 590 -14.05 15.86 -56.69
N PRO A 591 -13.94 14.88 -55.78
CA PRO A 591 -12.90 13.86 -55.85
C PRO A 591 -13.27 12.78 -56.87
N THR A 592 -12.26 12.18 -57.51
CA THR A 592 -12.44 10.86 -58.12
C THR A 592 -12.56 9.84 -56.99
N ILE A 593 -13.65 9.06 -56.96
CA ILE A 593 -13.85 7.98 -56.00
C ILE A 593 -13.60 6.62 -56.64
N GLN A 594 -12.99 5.70 -55.90
CA GLN A 594 -12.92 4.28 -56.20
C GLN A 594 -13.36 3.50 -54.95
N VAL A 595 -14.22 2.50 -55.12
CA VAL A 595 -14.77 1.72 -54.01
C VAL A 595 -14.64 0.23 -54.30
N SER A 596 -14.16 -0.53 -53.32
CA SER A 596 -14.04 -1.99 -53.36
C SER A 596 -14.64 -2.60 -52.09
N PRO A 597 -15.52 -3.62 -52.17
CA PRO A 597 -16.00 -4.26 -53.39
C PRO A 597 -16.92 -3.34 -54.22
N THR A 598 -17.28 -3.76 -55.43
CA THR A 598 -18.05 -2.93 -56.39
C THR A 598 -19.56 -3.11 -56.28
N ASP A 599 -20.03 -4.06 -55.48
CA ASP A 599 -21.45 -4.33 -55.20
C ASP A 599 -22.22 -3.10 -54.70
N SER A 600 -23.52 -3.03 -55.01
CA SER A 600 -24.40 -1.92 -54.60
C SER A 600 -24.57 -1.80 -53.09
N SER A 601 -24.39 -2.90 -52.35
CA SER A 601 -24.44 -2.94 -50.89
C SER A 601 -23.64 -4.12 -50.33
N VAL A 602 -22.94 -3.93 -49.20
CA VAL A 602 -22.37 -5.04 -48.40
C VAL A 602 -23.30 -5.43 -47.26
N GLY A 603 -23.24 -6.69 -46.81
CA GLY A 603 -24.00 -7.18 -45.65
C GLY A 603 -23.54 -6.59 -44.32
N ASP A 604 -24.22 -6.97 -43.23
CA ASP A 604 -23.77 -6.62 -41.87
C ASP A 604 -22.40 -7.26 -41.57
N GLY A 605 -21.51 -6.53 -40.89
CA GLY A 605 -20.10 -6.86 -40.75
C GLY A 605 -19.25 -6.71 -42.03
N GLY A 606 -19.85 -6.34 -43.16
CA GLY A 606 -19.17 -6.12 -44.43
C GLY A 606 -18.35 -4.84 -44.45
N ASP A 607 -17.38 -4.78 -45.36
CA ASP A 607 -16.40 -3.69 -45.47
C ASP A 607 -16.40 -3.07 -46.87
N TYR A 608 -16.36 -1.74 -46.94
CA TYR A 608 -15.92 -1.00 -48.13
C TYR A 608 -14.55 -0.36 -47.87
N THR A 609 -13.63 -0.52 -48.82
CA THR A 609 -12.45 0.33 -48.99
C THR A 609 -12.81 1.45 -49.96
N VAL A 610 -12.69 2.70 -49.53
CA VAL A 610 -13.05 3.90 -50.29
C VAL A 610 -11.81 4.75 -50.50
N THR A 611 -11.32 4.82 -51.73
CA THR A 611 -10.20 5.69 -52.13
C THR A 611 -10.75 6.94 -52.80
N LEU A 612 -10.42 8.10 -52.25
CA LEU A 612 -10.75 9.42 -52.79
C LEU A 612 -9.47 10.11 -53.27
N THR A 613 -9.46 10.57 -54.51
CA THR A 613 -8.36 11.38 -55.07
C THR A 613 -8.90 12.73 -55.51
N GLY A 614 -8.56 13.78 -54.77
CA GLY A 614 -8.80 15.17 -55.15
C GLY A 614 -7.56 15.78 -55.82
N VAL A 615 -7.77 16.68 -56.79
CA VAL A 615 -6.69 17.46 -57.42
C VAL A 615 -7.06 18.93 -57.38
N ILE A 616 -6.09 19.79 -57.07
CA ILE A 616 -6.24 21.25 -57.16
C ILE A 616 -5.07 21.88 -57.91
N TYR A 617 -5.37 22.81 -58.81
CA TYR A 617 -4.41 23.50 -59.67
C TYR A 617 -4.16 24.93 -59.19
N SER A 618 -2.94 25.44 -59.39
CA SER A 618 -2.55 26.79 -58.96
C SER A 618 -3.20 27.93 -59.76
N SER A 619 -3.91 27.60 -60.85
CA SER A 619 -4.84 28.47 -61.56
C SER A 619 -6.09 28.82 -60.76
N ASN A 620 -6.46 28.07 -59.72
CA ASN A 620 -7.66 28.34 -58.92
C ASN A 620 -7.59 29.75 -58.29
N ALA A 621 -8.64 30.55 -58.50
CA ALA A 621 -8.72 31.93 -58.05
C ALA A 621 -8.69 32.08 -56.51
N SER A 622 -9.09 31.03 -55.78
CA SER A 622 -9.17 31.01 -54.31
C SER A 622 -7.83 30.76 -53.63
N ILE A 623 -6.77 30.42 -54.39
CA ILE A 623 -5.42 30.18 -53.87
C ILE A 623 -4.60 31.48 -53.97
N GLY A 624 -3.88 31.78 -52.89
CA GLY A 624 -2.92 32.90 -52.82
C GLY A 624 -1.70 32.71 -53.74
N THR A 625 -0.70 33.59 -53.59
CA THR A 625 0.55 33.53 -54.37
C THR A 625 1.40 32.29 -54.03
N SER A 626 1.41 31.89 -52.77
CA SER A 626 1.92 30.59 -52.31
C SER A 626 1.14 30.16 -51.06
N GLN A 627 0.76 28.89 -50.99
CA GLN A 627 -0.04 28.38 -49.87
C GLN A 627 0.26 26.91 -49.58
N ALA A 628 0.41 26.56 -48.30
CA ALA A 628 0.38 25.18 -47.86
C ALA A 628 -1.05 24.66 -47.91
N LEU A 629 -1.29 23.56 -48.64
CA LEU A 629 -2.59 22.92 -48.77
C LEU A 629 -2.49 21.43 -48.47
N PHE A 630 -3.45 20.90 -47.73
CA PHE A 630 -3.67 19.47 -47.54
C PHE A 630 -5.08 19.09 -48.00
N GLY A 631 -5.25 17.86 -48.50
CA GLY A 631 -6.58 17.31 -48.75
C GLY A 631 -7.21 16.81 -47.44
N ALA A 632 -8.50 17.00 -47.26
CA ALA A 632 -9.24 16.55 -46.08
C ALA A 632 -10.69 16.17 -46.40
N ILE A 633 -11.28 15.33 -45.55
CA ILE A 633 -12.72 15.04 -45.57
C ILE A 633 -13.41 15.97 -44.56
N SER A 634 -14.40 16.73 -45.02
CA SER A 634 -15.14 17.72 -44.22
C SER A 634 -16.54 17.27 -43.80
N ASN A 635 -17.09 16.27 -44.50
CA ASN A 635 -18.42 15.73 -44.28
C ASN A 635 -18.52 14.33 -44.90
N ILE A 636 -19.26 13.43 -44.27
CA ILE A 636 -19.63 12.12 -44.81
C ILE A 636 -21.15 11.93 -44.66
N ALA A 637 -21.80 11.44 -45.71
CA ALA A 637 -23.12 10.82 -45.67
C ALA A 637 -22.99 9.29 -45.78
N SER A 638 -23.95 8.55 -45.24
CA SER A 638 -23.96 7.08 -45.32
C SER A 638 -25.36 6.53 -45.09
N ASN A 639 -25.65 5.35 -45.64
CA ASN A 639 -26.88 4.60 -45.34
C ASN A 639 -26.53 3.17 -44.95
N VAL A 640 -26.94 2.76 -43.73
CA VAL A 640 -26.74 1.40 -43.20
C VAL A 640 -28.04 0.91 -42.56
N GLY A 641 -28.51 -0.28 -42.96
CA GLY A 641 -29.76 -0.85 -42.44
C GLY A 641 -31.02 0.00 -42.72
N GLY A 642 -30.98 0.88 -43.72
CA GLY A 642 -32.02 1.88 -44.00
C GLY A 642 -31.91 3.16 -43.17
N ILE A 643 -30.96 3.25 -42.23
CA ILE A 643 -30.68 4.46 -41.47
C ILE A 643 -29.74 5.36 -42.27
N ALA A 644 -30.26 6.51 -42.72
CA ALA A 644 -29.47 7.55 -43.35
C ALA A 644 -28.80 8.44 -42.28
N ILE A 645 -27.48 8.34 -42.16
CA ILE A 645 -26.65 9.27 -41.38
C ILE A 645 -26.19 10.35 -42.36
N ALA A 646 -26.92 11.45 -42.39
CA ALA A 646 -26.56 12.64 -43.16
C ALA A 646 -25.67 13.58 -42.33
N ASN A 647 -24.73 14.26 -42.99
CA ASN A 647 -23.88 15.28 -42.40
C ASN A 647 -23.01 14.81 -41.20
N GLN A 648 -22.38 13.64 -41.30
CA GLN A 648 -21.35 13.24 -40.34
C GLN A 648 -20.13 14.17 -40.50
N THR A 649 -20.01 15.11 -39.57
CA THR A 649 -18.83 15.97 -39.36
C THR A 649 -17.95 15.48 -38.22
N TRP A 650 -18.35 14.43 -37.50
CA TRP A 650 -17.65 13.88 -36.35
C TRP A 650 -16.82 12.63 -36.68
N GLY A 651 -15.72 12.43 -35.96
CA GLY A 651 -14.84 11.27 -36.13
C GLY A 651 -13.89 11.35 -37.34
N ILE A 652 -14.11 12.32 -38.23
CA ILE A 652 -13.29 12.60 -39.42
C ILE A 652 -12.07 13.47 -39.12
N ASN A 653 -11.83 13.85 -37.86
CA ASN A 653 -10.76 14.77 -37.41
C ASN A 653 -9.35 14.38 -37.92
N THR A 654 -9.11 13.10 -38.23
CA THR A 654 -7.82 12.55 -38.68
C THR A 654 -7.78 12.25 -40.19
N PHE A 655 -8.87 12.48 -40.93
CA PHE A 655 -8.99 12.12 -42.35
C PHE A 655 -8.44 13.25 -43.24
N TYR A 656 -7.14 13.54 -43.10
CA TYR A 656 -6.45 14.57 -43.85
C TYR A 656 -5.02 14.15 -44.25
N THR A 657 -4.47 14.75 -45.30
CA THR A 657 -3.11 14.49 -45.79
C THR A 657 -2.07 15.37 -45.12
N SER A 658 -0.77 15.08 -45.31
CA SER A 658 0.27 16.08 -45.07
C SER A 658 0.03 17.36 -45.90
N PRO A 659 0.48 18.54 -45.43
CA PRO A 659 0.45 19.76 -46.23
C PRO A 659 1.55 19.73 -47.32
N VAL A 660 1.19 20.22 -48.51
CA VAL A 660 2.09 20.44 -49.65
C VAL A 660 2.04 21.90 -50.03
N GLN A 661 3.19 22.51 -50.33
CA GLN A 661 3.24 23.90 -50.82
C GLN A 661 2.81 23.96 -52.28
N LEU A 662 1.82 24.82 -52.58
CA LEU A 662 1.38 25.12 -53.94
C LEU A 662 1.62 26.60 -54.25
N THR A 663 2.65 26.86 -55.06
CA THR A 663 2.96 28.21 -55.56
C THR A 663 2.16 28.49 -56.83
N LYS A 664 1.58 29.70 -56.90
CA LYS A 664 0.95 30.23 -58.11
C LYS A 664 2.03 30.60 -59.11
N GLY A 665 1.89 30.16 -60.36
CA GLY A 665 2.80 30.57 -61.43
C GLY A 665 2.69 32.07 -61.64
N THR A 666 3.77 32.81 -61.35
CA THR A 666 3.92 34.19 -61.78
C THR A 666 4.17 34.21 -63.28
N PHE A 667 3.38 34.99 -64.00
CA PHE A 667 3.65 35.37 -65.39
C PHE A 667 4.81 36.37 -65.46
#